data_AF-A0A1V5UJF5-F1
#
_entry.id   AF-A0A1V5UJF5-F1
#
_cell.length_a   1.000
_cell.length_b   1.000
_cell.length_c   1.000
_cell.angle_alpha   90.00
_cell.angle_beta   90.00
_cell.angle_gamma   90.00
#
_symmetry.space_group_name_H-M   'P 1'
#
loop_
_entity.id
_entity.type
_entity.pdbx_description
1 polymer ?
#
loop_
_entity_poly.entity_id
_entity_poly.type
_entity_poly.pdbx_seq_one_letter_code
_entity_poly.pdbx_strand_id
1 'polypeptide(L)'
;MVTAKESSFKAVLFFTLITFFAAAWLFVPPFFAGAEAAQLKRHTLNDGLVSDTITAMASDKKGVLWAGSIDGAARFDGEKWEKFTVENGCLKDNAVWAVGVDEGDSYSRIWFGTGFGLAVFENGHWTHYVGPHENPKTKKKVEGNCPLASNVINKIMVVRDSKNNKNNIFVVAGGKLYKFNGEKWSTFDFPRDILKTSSITAMHAKTSDCIWFGTSGSGVVEFNMAGMKITTYTKKEGLPSDYITSVFAAEDGRVWIGTETGLGIMENASCVVYNYRNSKLVSDYVTCIEKAFYGNIVIATDKGINLHDSKGFLPLPALLSGLNGRLIWSLNYSAVADVNYSQLWLGTRGFGLYSYKVAKDIKENQQEDLTKLAVDNFNKQLYEQSVKNWDDVLSLEPDNKDALMYKARCFLKLQKPMQAQEVLKNIISKNPDLKEAILLLGESYETVHDYKQAVKAYDNLVIQYPKETDGFVLCARVLLKMNNYDDAISYYTKALTINTELPSIYKGLARCFMAKNNLTKALDISLQLQYRKPDDVENNIQIAKIYSHLHKYNEAEEELKKVLVAEEGNSSAKAILGLVNYEKGDLSAAEKNLSEALAVNFKDANAHALLALVHIENNKVELARGEIANARFVDGYEVLISYAEGRILEMEGKFNDAIAFYNQSINNGYNTAAVHYRIANSLKSLEKYDEALREYHKVLSIDPAFKKADDVKWIISKLTMPTDDELNSGPVADVGAPAAGTNGTGTGAATGGPASTRPTLDDLDF
;
A
#
# COMPACT_ATOMS: atom_id res chain seq x y z
N MET A 1 -16.37 -33.93 56.03
CA MET A 1 -16.95 -34.30 54.71
C MET A 1 -17.01 -33.13 53.71
N VAL A 2 -16.25 -32.04 53.90
CA VAL A 2 -16.26 -30.86 52.99
C VAL A 2 -14.94 -30.70 52.20
N THR A 3 -13.86 -31.36 52.59
CA THR A 3 -12.55 -31.19 51.93
C THR A 3 -12.27 -32.19 50.80
N ALA A 4 -13.12 -33.19 50.57
CA ALA A 4 -12.94 -34.20 49.52
C ALA A 4 -13.72 -33.91 48.21
N LYS A 5 -14.57 -32.87 48.19
CA LYS A 5 -15.40 -32.52 47.02
C LYS A 5 -14.78 -31.42 46.14
N GLU A 6 -13.81 -30.65 46.63
CA GLU A 6 -13.17 -29.57 45.85
C GLU A 6 -12.02 -30.06 44.96
N SER A 7 -11.33 -31.15 45.32
CA SER A 7 -10.24 -31.69 44.50
C SER A 7 -10.75 -32.42 43.25
N SER A 8 -11.91 -33.07 43.33
CA SER A 8 -12.54 -33.75 42.20
C SER A 8 -13.13 -32.79 41.17
N PHE A 9 -13.65 -31.64 41.60
CA PHE A 9 -14.21 -30.63 40.68
C PHE A 9 -13.13 -29.91 39.88
N LYS A 10 -11.97 -29.60 40.49
CA LYS A 10 -10.81 -29.01 39.79
C LYS A 10 -10.15 -29.99 38.81
N ALA A 11 -10.11 -31.28 39.15
CA ALA A 11 -9.58 -32.31 38.25
C ALA A 11 -10.48 -32.52 37.01
N VAL A 12 -11.81 -32.49 37.19
CA VAL A 12 -12.76 -32.59 36.07
C VAL A 12 -12.72 -31.36 35.17
N LEU A 13 -12.61 -30.14 35.72
CA LEU A 13 -12.47 -28.92 34.91
C LEU A 13 -11.14 -28.86 34.13
N PHE A 14 -10.06 -29.39 34.71
CA PHE A 14 -8.75 -29.43 34.05
C PHE A 14 -8.73 -30.47 32.92
N PHE A 15 -9.38 -31.62 33.11
CA PHE A 15 -9.50 -32.64 32.07
C PHE A 15 -10.46 -32.24 30.93
N THR A 16 -11.55 -31.52 31.22
CA THR A 16 -12.45 -31.02 30.17
C THR A 16 -11.83 -29.87 29.37
N LEU A 17 -10.97 -29.04 29.97
CA LEU A 17 -10.21 -28.04 29.21
C LEU A 17 -9.16 -28.68 28.28
N ILE A 18 -8.47 -29.73 28.72
CA ILE A 18 -7.47 -30.43 27.89
C ILE A 18 -8.14 -31.17 26.73
N THR A 19 -9.30 -31.79 26.93
CA THR A 19 -10.03 -32.43 25.83
C THR A 19 -10.66 -31.43 24.86
N PHE A 20 -11.06 -30.23 25.33
CA PHE A 20 -11.53 -29.16 24.45
C PHE A 20 -10.40 -28.55 23.61
N PHE A 21 -9.19 -28.40 24.18
CA PHE A 21 -8.01 -27.96 23.42
C PHE A 21 -7.48 -29.04 22.46
N ALA A 22 -7.57 -30.33 22.82
CA ALA A 22 -7.21 -31.44 21.93
C ALA A 22 -8.22 -31.63 20.77
N ALA A 23 -9.51 -31.38 21.01
CA ALA A 23 -10.53 -31.42 19.96
C ALA A 23 -10.45 -30.20 19.01
N ALA A 24 -10.04 -29.02 19.52
CA ALA A 24 -9.80 -27.83 18.69
C ALA A 24 -8.57 -27.97 17.77
N TRP A 25 -7.62 -28.87 18.10
CA TRP A 25 -6.49 -29.22 17.21
C TRP A 25 -6.84 -30.24 16.12
N LEU A 26 -7.97 -30.96 16.25
CA LEU A 26 -8.42 -31.96 15.28
C LEU A 26 -9.38 -31.41 14.21
N PHE A 27 -9.79 -30.14 14.31
CA PHE A 27 -10.70 -29.47 13.37
C PHE A 27 -10.21 -28.08 12.94
N VAL A 28 -8.90 -27.92 12.75
CA VAL A 28 -8.39 -26.88 11.85
C VAL A 28 -8.57 -27.42 10.42
N PRO A 29 -9.40 -26.81 9.57
CA PRO A 29 -9.49 -27.23 8.17
C PRO A 29 -8.09 -27.17 7.54
N PRO A 30 -7.72 -28.10 6.64
CA PRO A 30 -6.44 -28.08 5.95
C PRO A 30 -6.46 -26.95 4.89
N PHE A 31 -6.42 -25.70 5.36
CA PHE A 31 -6.29 -24.49 4.55
C PHE A 31 -5.06 -23.70 5.01
N PHE A 32 -3.97 -24.42 5.28
CA PHE A 32 -2.60 -23.91 5.29
C PHE A 32 -1.65 -25.05 4.88
N ALA A 33 -1.87 -25.63 3.70
CA ALA A 33 -0.80 -26.31 2.96
C ALA A 33 -0.12 -25.27 2.04
N GLY A 34 0.29 -24.15 2.62
CA GLY A 34 0.98 -23.06 1.94
C GLY A 34 2.47 -23.17 2.22
N ALA A 35 3.26 -23.39 1.15
CA ALA A 35 4.71 -23.32 1.07
C ALA A 35 5.49 -23.98 2.22
N GLU A 36 5.95 -25.22 2.01
CA GLU A 36 7.09 -25.76 2.77
C GLU A 36 8.24 -24.72 2.70
N ALA A 37 8.55 -24.08 3.82
CA ALA A 37 9.62 -23.09 3.91
C ALA A 37 10.90 -23.66 3.31
N ALA A 38 11.67 -22.86 2.55
CA ALA A 38 12.89 -23.31 1.89
C ALA A 38 13.84 -24.05 2.86
N GLN A 39 13.93 -25.38 2.76
CA GLN A 39 14.78 -26.21 3.63
C GLN A 39 16.14 -26.47 2.97
N LEU A 40 17.21 -26.27 3.72
CA LEU A 40 18.56 -26.71 3.36
C LEU A 40 18.76 -28.14 3.90
N LYS A 41 18.91 -29.12 3.01
CA LYS A 41 19.15 -30.52 3.38
C LYS A 41 20.59 -30.92 3.05
N ARG A 42 21.23 -31.67 3.95
CA ARG A 42 22.59 -32.21 3.78
C ARG A 42 22.51 -33.70 3.44
N HIS A 43 23.36 -34.13 2.51
CA HIS A 43 23.58 -35.52 2.11
C HIS A 43 25.06 -35.86 2.26
N THR A 44 25.34 -37.00 2.87
CA THR A 44 26.69 -37.49 3.23
C THR A 44 26.86 -38.95 2.85
N LEU A 45 28.03 -39.52 3.11
CA LEU A 45 28.29 -40.95 3.00
C LEU A 45 27.21 -41.81 3.69
N ASN A 46 26.71 -41.37 4.86
CA ASN A 46 25.70 -42.07 5.65
C ASN A 46 24.32 -42.10 4.96
N ASP A 47 24.06 -41.16 4.06
CA ASP A 47 22.81 -41.06 3.30
C ASP A 47 22.86 -41.88 1.99
N GLY A 48 23.99 -42.54 1.70
CA GLY A 48 24.19 -43.35 0.51
C GLY A 48 25.06 -42.69 -0.57
N LEU A 49 25.66 -41.52 -0.30
CA LEU A 49 26.68 -40.93 -1.17
C LEU A 49 27.97 -41.77 -1.17
N VAL A 50 28.77 -41.68 -2.23
CA VAL A 50 30.03 -42.44 -2.35
C VAL A 50 31.18 -41.81 -1.56
N SER A 51 31.20 -40.47 -1.47
CA SER A 51 32.22 -39.70 -0.75
C SER A 51 31.65 -38.35 -0.33
N ASP A 52 32.19 -37.75 0.74
CA ASP A 52 31.81 -36.40 1.18
C ASP A 52 32.54 -35.28 0.41
N THR A 53 33.40 -35.64 -0.56
CA THR A 53 34.09 -34.70 -1.45
C THR A 53 33.52 -34.77 -2.86
N ILE A 54 32.72 -33.77 -3.22
CA ILE A 54 32.00 -33.72 -4.50
C ILE A 54 32.72 -32.80 -5.49
N THR A 55 33.24 -33.40 -6.55
CA THR A 55 34.15 -32.77 -7.52
C THR A 55 33.42 -32.21 -8.73
N ALA A 56 32.31 -32.82 -9.13
CA ALA A 56 31.50 -32.40 -10.27
C ALA A 56 30.05 -32.87 -10.11
N MET A 57 29.13 -32.15 -10.72
CA MET A 57 27.71 -32.49 -10.72
C MET A 57 27.03 -32.09 -12.02
N ALA A 58 26.02 -32.84 -12.41
CA ALA A 58 25.10 -32.47 -13.46
C ALA A 58 23.73 -33.10 -13.22
N SER A 59 22.66 -32.44 -13.65
CA SER A 59 21.30 -33.00 -13.62
C SER A 59 20.83 -33.27 -15.04
N ASP A 60 20.03 -34.31 -15.21
CA ASP A 60 19.36 -34.58 -16.49
C ASP A 60 17.97 -33.94 -16.59
N LYS A 61 17.39 -33.98 -17.80
CA LYS A 61 16.03 -33.50 -18.09
C LYS A 61 14.91 -34.15 -17.29
N LYS A 62 15.18 -35.21 -16.52
CA LYS A 62 14.21 -35.86 -15.63
C LYS A 62 14.39 -35.42 -14.17
N GLY A 63 15.35 -34.52 -13.91
CA GLY A 63 15.68 -34.04 -12.58
C GLY A 63 16.60 -34.97 -11.79
N VAL A 64 17.10 -36.05 -12.41
CA VAL A 64 18.03 -36.98 -11.75
C VAL A 64 19.40 -36.32 -11.64
N LEU A 65 19.92 -36.27 -10.42
CA LEU A 65 21.24 -35.70 -10.14
C LEU A 65 22.32 -36.76 -10.25
N TRP A 66 23.40 -36.41 -10.94
CA TRP A 66 24.61 -37.21 -11.09
C TRP A 66 25.77 -36.47 -10.44
N ALA A 67 26.41 -37.11 -9.46
CA ALA A 67 27.51 -36.54 -8.70
C ALA A 67 28.79 -37.36 -8.92
N GLY A 68 29.87 -36.69 -9.32
CA GLY A 68 31.22 -37.23 -9.32
C GLY A 68 31.93 -36.92 -8.00
N SER A 69 32.75 -37.85 -7.54
CA SER A 69 33.54 -37.72 -6.33
C SER A 69 34.93 -38.35 -6.49
N ILE A 70 35.78 -38.20 -5.48
CA ILE A 70 37.11 -38.81 -5.47
C ILE A 70 37.09 -40.35 -5.34
N ASP A 71 35.98 -40.93 -4.86
CA ASP A 71 35.84 -42.37 -4.58
C ASP A 71 34.81 -43.08 -5.50
N GLY A 72 34.22 -42.36 -6.46
CA GLY A 72 33.32 -42.90 -7.47
C GLY A 72 32.27 -41.89 -7.94
N ALA A 73 31.24 -42.38 -8.63
CA ALA A 73 30.07 -41.60 -9.02
C ALA A 73 28.82 -42.05 -8.27
N ALA A 74 27.86 -41.14 -8.11
CA ALA A 74 26.58 -41.42 -7.49
C ALA A 74 25.42 -40.83 -8.30
N ARG A 75 24.27 -41.50 -8.28
CA ARG A 75 23.01 -41.02 -8.86
C ARG A 75 21.97 -40.84 -7.77
N PHE A 76 21.22 -39.75 -7.81
CA PHE A 76 20.08 -39.50 -6.94
C PHE A 76 18.81 -39.35 -7.77
N ASP A 77 17.84 -40.24 -7.53
CA ASP A 77 16.56 -40.28 -8.24
C ASP A 77 15.46 -39.42 -7.57
N GLY A 78 15.79 -38.73 -6.47
CA GLY A 78 14.84 -37.97 -5.65
C GLY A 78 14.56 -38.64 -4.30
N GLU A 79 14.75 -39.95 -4.19
CA GLU A 79 14.51 -40.71 -2.96
C GLU A 79 15.79 -41.33 -2.42
N LYS A 80 16.60 -41.95 -3.28
CA LYS A 80 17.77 -42.75 -2.88
C LYS A 80 19.00 -42.47 -3.73
N TRP A 81 20.15 -42.76 -3.12
CA TRP A 81 21.44 -42.73 -3.79
C TRP A 81 21.82 -44.12 -4.30
N GLU A 82 22.28 -44.16 -5.55
CA GLU A 82 22.90 -45.34 -6.16
C GLU A 82 24.38 -45.07 -6.42
N LYS A 83 25.24 -46.05 -6.12
CA LYS A 83 26.70 -45.92 -6.15
C LYS A 83 27.30 -46.64 -7.36
N PHE A 84 28.20 -45.95 -8.07
CA PHE A 84 28.95 -46.48 -9.19
C PHE A 84 30.45 -46.37 -8.91
N THR A 85 31.10 -47.52 -8.78
CA THR A 85 32.52 -47.65 -8.44
C THR A 85 33.19 -48.69 -9.35
N VAL A 86 34.51 -48.80 -9.22
CA VAL A 86 35.30 -49.89 -9.83
C VAL A 86 34.85 -51.25 -9.29
N GLU A 87 34.52 -51.36 -8.00
CA GLU A 87 34.12 -52.61 -7.35
C GLU A 87 32.84 -53.20 -7.95
N ASN A 88 31.89 -52.33 -8.33
CA ASN A 88 30.64 -52.73 -8.95
C ASN A 88 30.75 -52.86 -10.49
N GLY A 89 31.98 -52.74 -11.04
CA GLY A 89 32.26 -52.88 -12.47
C GLY A 89 31.81 -51.71 -13.34
N CYS A 90 31.35 -50.61 -12.75
CA CYS A 90 30.80 -49.47 -13.47
C CYS A 90 31.90 -48.56 -14.04
N LEU A 91 32.94 -48.31 -13.25
CA LEU A 91 34.04 -47.40 -13.58
C LEU A 91 35.36 -48.16 -13.74
N LYS A 92 36.32 -47.57 -14.47
CA LYS A 92 37.70 -48.07 -14.54
C LYS A 92 38.62 -47.40 -13.52
N ASP A 93 38.21 -46.25 -13.00
CA ASP A 93 38.88 -45.50 -11.94
C ASP A 93 37.82 -44.76 -11.13
N ASN A 94 38.00 -44.69 -9.81
CA ASN A 94 37.03 -44.09 -8.90
C ASN A 94 37.13 -42.56 -8.83
N ALA A 95 38.27 -41.96 -9.22
CA ALA A 95 38.42 -40.51 -9.19
C ALA A 95 37.67 -39.88 -10.37
N VAL A 96 36.43 -39.45 -10.11
CA VAL A 96 35.57 -38.79 -11.10
C VAL A 96 35.76 -37.28 -10.96
N TRP A 97 36.23 -36.60 -12.00
CA TRP A 97 36.56 -35.16 -11.98
C TRP A 97 35.60 -34.29 -12.79
N ALA A 98 34.81 -34.90 -13.67
CA ALA A 98 33.85 -34.21 -14.51
C ALA A 98 32.62 -35.09 -14.75
N VAL A 99 31.45 -34.45 -14.81
CA VAL A 99 30.19 -35.08 -15.21
C VAL A 99 29.57 -34.19 -16.29
N GLY A 100 29.15 -34.78 -17.40
CA GLY A 100 28.42 -34.10 -18.47
C GLY A 100 27.18 -34.88 -18.85
N VAL A 101 26.08 -34.18 -19.09
CA VAL A 101 24.81 -34.79 -19.50
C VAL A 101 24.54 -34.45 -20.95
N ASP A 102 24.46 -35.48 -21.78
CA ASP A 102 24.06 -35.41 -23.17
C ASP A 102 22.59 -35.85 -23.28
N GLU A 103 21.72 -34.86 -23.40
CA GLU A 103 20.28 -35.07 -23.46
C GLU A 103 19.87 -35.66 -24.82
N GLY A 104 19.50 -36.94 -24.82
CA GLY A 104 18.87 -37.60 -25.97
C GLY A 104 17.34 -37.55 -25.90
N ASP A 105 16.66 -37.89 -26.99
CA ASP A 105 15.20 -37.88 -27.08
C ASP A 105 14.55 -38.90 -26.10
N SER A 106 15.04 -40.14 -26.09
CA SER A 106 14.49 -41.23 -25.26
C SER A 106 15.18 -41.38 -23.89
N TYR A 107 16.51 -41.23 -23.85
CA TYR A 107 17.33 -41.35 -22.64
C TYR A 107 18.50 -40.35 -22.70
N SER A 108 18.95 -39.91 -21.53
CA SER A 108 20.16 -39.09 -21.41
C SER A 108 21.38 -39.99 -21.33
N ARG A 109 22.44 -39.61 -22.05
CA ARG A 109 23.78 -40.20 -21.91
C ARG A 109 24.57 -39.42 -20.89
N ILE A 110 25.12 -40.10 -19.90
CA ILE A 110 25.88 -39.46 -18.83
C ILE A 110 27.35 -39.77 -19.00
N TRP A 111 28.16 -38.74 -19.16
CA TRP A 111 29.59 -38.81 -19.39
C TRP A 111 30.34 -38.51 -18.10
N PHE A 112 31.17 -39.45 -17.65
CA PHE A 112 32.03 -39.31 -16.49
C PHE A 112 33.49 -39.22 -16.94
N GLY A 113 34.13 -38.12 -16.58
CA GLY A 113 35.57 -37.96 -16.73
C GLY A 113 36.26 -38.54 -15.51
N THR A 114 37.05 -39.59 -15.71
CA THR A 114 37.70 -40.32 -14.62
C THR A 114 39.22 -40.13 -14.65
N GLY A 115 39.92 -40.63 -13.63
CA GLY A 115 41.37 -40.76 -13.64
C GLY A 115 41.90 -41.69 -14.75
N PHE A 116 41.03 -42.52 -15.35
CA PHE A 116 41.40 -43.47 -16.39
C PHE A 116 40.35 -43.62 -17.51
N GLY A 117 40.19 -42.54 -18.27
CA GLY A 117 39.36 -42.44 -19.47
C GLY A 117 37.97 -41.89 -19.17
N LEU A 118 37.10 -42.00 -20.16
CA LEU A 118 35.69 -41.65 -20.04
C LEU A 118 34.89 -42.91 -19.72
N ALA A 119 33.96 -42.81 -18.78
CA ALA A 119 32.88 -43.78 -18.62
C ALA A 119 31.57 -43.13 -19.06
N VAL A 120 30.78 -43.84 -19.86
CA VAL A 120 29.50 -43.36 -20.39
C VAL A 120 28.41 -44.30 -19.94
N PHE A 121 27.42 -43.77 -19.26
CA PHE A 121 26.23 -44.49 -18.85
C PHE A 121 25.06 -44.14 -19.76
N GLU A 122 24.45 -45.17 -20.37
CA GLU A 122 23.30 -45.04 -21.24
C GLU A 122 22.36 -46.22 -21.02
N ASN A 123 21.14 -45.94 -20.56
CA ASN A 123 20.09 -46.95 -20.39
C ASN A 123 20.55 -48.24 -19.65
N GLY A 124 21.23 -48.10 -18.52
CA GLY A 124 21.74 -49.24 -17.73
C GLY A 124 23.06 -49.84 -18.22
N HIS A 125 23.58 -49.40 -19.36
CA HIS A 125 24.79 -49.92 -19.97
C HIS A 125 25.96 -48.95 -19.82
N TRP A 126 27.15 -49.50 -19.60
CA TRP A 126 28.40 -48.76 -19.46
C TRP A 126 29.29 -48.95 -20.69
N THR A 127 29.75 -47.84 -21.26
CA THR A 127 30.75 -47.81 -22.33
C THR A 127 31.96 -47.02 -21.86
N HIS A 128 33.17 -47.54 -22.05
CA HIS A 128 34.39 -46.85 -21.64
C HIS A 128 35.24 -46.45 -22.85
N TYR A 129 35.66 -45.19 -22.89
CA TYR A 129 36.64 -44.69 -23.87
C TYR A 129 37.97 -44.46 -23.19
N VAL A 130 38.98 -45.22 -23.59
CA VAL A 130 40.33 -45.18 -23.05
C VAL A 130 41.28 -45.04 -24.23
N GLY A 131 42.11 -44.02 -24.21
CA GLY A 131 43.14 -43.81 -25.22
C GLY A 131 44.35 -44.71 -25.03
N PRO A 132 45.37 -44.56 -25.90
CA PRO A 132 46.59 -45.33 -25.81
C PRO A 132 47.25 -45.20 -24.43
N HIS A 133 47.62 -46.33 -23.83
CA HIS A 133 48.25 -46.35 -22.51
C HIS A 133 49.20 -47.53 -22.35
N GLU A 134 50.03 -47.48 -21.31
CA GLU A 134 50.83 -48.62 -20.90
C GLU A 134 50.06 -49.47 -19.90
N ASN A 135 49.99 -50.78 -20.12
CA ASN A 135 49.40 -51.69 -19.15
C ASN A 135 50.28 -51.70 -17.88
N PRO A 136 49.73 -51.39 -16.68
CA PRO A 136 50.53 -51.28 -15.46
C PRO A 136 51.27 -52.58 -15.10
N LYS A 137 50.65 -53.74 -15.39
CA LYS A 137 51.17 -55.06 -15.05
C LYS A 137 52.17 -55.58 -16.07
N THR A 138 51.91 -55.41 -17.36
CA THR A 138 52.72 -56.01 -18.43
C THR A 138 53.70 -55.05 -19.09
N LYS A 139 53.60 -53.74 -18.80
CA LYS A 139 54.41 -52.68 -19.41
C LYS A 139 54.30 -52.58 -20.93
N LYS A 140 53.32 -53.26 -21.54
CA LYS A 140 53.06 -53.20 -22.98
C LYS A 140 52.11 -52.05 -23.30
N LYS A 141 52.39 -51.37 -24.42
CA LYS A 141 51.51 -50.35 -24.97
C LYS A 141 50.22 -50.99 -25.49
N VAL A 142 49.09 -50.45 -25.08
CA VAL A 142 47.74 -50.77 -25.52
C VAL A 142 47.25 -49.58 -26.34
N GLU A 143 46.68 -49.82 -27.52
CA GLU A 143 46.25 -48.74 -28.42
C GLU A 143 45.02 -47.98 -27.92
N GLY A 144 44.20 -48.60 -27.07
CA GLY A 144 42.94 -48.00 -26.63
C GLY A 144 41.85 -48.02 -27.72
N ASN A 145 40.71 -47.37 -27.46
CA ASN A 145 39.56 -47.29 -28.36
C ASN A 145 39.13 -45.85 -28.67
N CYS A 146 39.93 -44.85 -28.29
CA CYS A 146 39.70 -43.44 -28.62
C CYS A 146 41.05 -42.71 -28.77
N PRO A 147 41.09 -41.51 -29.40
CA PRO A 147 42.34 -40.80 -29.69
C PRO A 147 42.87 -39.95 -28.54
N LEU A 148 42.36 -40.14 -27.31
CA LEU A 148 42.75 -39.35 -26.15
C LEU A 148 44.23 -39.61 -25.79
N ALA A 149 45.06 -38.56 -25.82
CA ALA A 149 46.50 -38.70 -25.56
C ALA A 149 46.83 -38.88 -24.07
N SER A 150 45.91 -38.48 -23.20
CA SER A 150 45.94 -38.75 -21.76
C SER A 150 44.59 -39.31 -21.35
N ASN A 151 44.62 -40.26 -20.41
CA ASN A 151 43.40 -40.85 -19.84
C ASN A 151 42.91 -40.12 -18.59
N VAL A 152 43.60 -39.06 -18.12
CA VAL A 152 43.08 -38.25 -17.02
C VAL A 152 42.13 -37.21 -17.59
N ILE A 153 40.84 -37.33 -17.28
CA ILE A 153 39.81 -36.45 -17.83
C ILE A 153 39.28 -35.50 -16.76
N ASN A 154 39.71 -34.24 -16.83
CA ASN A 154 39.41 -33.24 -15.80
C ASN A 154 38.17 -32.38 -16.10
N LYS A 155 37.78 -32.25 -17.37
CA LYS A 155 36.68 -31.39 -17.81
C LYS A 155 35.95 -32.00 -19.00
N ILE A 156 34.62 -31.97 -18.92
CA ILE A 156 33.70 -32.37 -19.96
C ILE A 156 32.68 -31.25 -20.11
N MET A 157 32.30 -30.95 -21.34
CA MET A 157 31.23 -30.02 -21.64
C MET A 157 30.41 -30.56 -22.81
N VAL A 158 29.10 -30.47 -22.70
CA VAL A 158 28.17 -30.86 -23.76
C VAL A 158 27.60 -29.59 -24.36
N VAL A 159 27.69 -29.45 -25.69
CA VAL A 159 27.20 -28.27 -26.40
C VAL A 159 26.36 -28.70 -27.58
N ARG A 160 25.12 -28.21 -27.64
CA ARG A 160 24.23 -28.44 -28.79
C ARG A 160 24.68 -27.58 -29.97
N ASP A 161 24.87 -28.23 -31.11
CA ASP A 161 25.20 -27.56 -32.36
C ASP A 161 23.94 -26.96 -32.98
N SER A 162 23.93 -25.64 -33.17
CA SER A 162 22.76 -24.93 -33.70
C SER A 162 22.44 -25.29 -35.14
N LYS A 163 23.40 -25.82 -35.92
CA LYS A 163 23.24 -26.08 -37.35
C LYS A 163 22.58 -27.42 -37.64
N ASN A 164 22.88 -28.44 -36.84
CA ASN A 164 22.43 -29.82 -37.06
C ASN A 164 21.62 -30.40 -35.88
N ASN A 165 21.43 -29.62 -34.81
CA ASN A 165 20.69 -30.00 -33.63
C ASN A 165 21.25 -31.23 -32.87
N LYS A 166 22.49 -31.66 -33.16
CA LYS A 166 23.20 -32.73 -32.46
C LYS A 166 24.08 -32.14 -31.35
N ASN A 167 24.29 -32.93 -30.30
CA ASN A 167 25.19 -32.56 -29.21
C ASN A 167 26.64 -32.93 -29.55
N ASN A 168 27.55 -32.01 -29.25
CA ASN A 168 28.98 -32.21 -29.30
C ASN A 168 29.53 -32.32 -27.89
N ILE A 169 30.32 -33.36 -27.63
CA ILE A 169 31.00 -33.57 -26.36
C ILE A 169 32.42 -33.04 -26.48
N PHE A 170 32.74 -32.04 -25.68
CA PHE A 170 34.07 -31.47 -25.58
C PHE A 170 34.77 -32.01 -24.35
N VAL A 171 35.99 -32.51 -24.55
CA VAL A 171 36.80 -33.12 -23.50
C VAL A 171 38.20 -32.53 -23.56
N VAL A 172 38.74 -32.17 -22.39
CA VAL A 172 40.13 -31.73 -22.28
C VAL A 172 40.95 -32.86 -21.68
N ALA A 173 41.96 -33.31 -22.42
CA ALA A 173 42.86 -34.37 -22.00
C ALA A 173 44.28 -34.11 -22.51
N GLY A 174 45.29 -34.22 -21.64
CA GLY A 174 46.70 -34.11 -22.04
C GLY A 174 47.06 -32.78 -22.71
N GLY A 175 46.38 -31.68 -22.34
CA GLY A 175 46.60 -30.36 -22.91
C GLY A 175 46.01 -30.16 -24.31
N LYS A 176 45.09 -31.03 -24.75
CA LYS A 176 44.37 -30.92 -26.03
C LYS A 176 42.87 -30.87 -25.81
N LEU A 177 42.16 -30.26 -26.76
CA LEU A 177 40.71 -30.27 -26.81
C LEU A 177 40.25 -31.32 -27.81
N TYR A 178 39.40 -32.22 -27.35
CA TYR A 178 38.76 -33.24 -28.16
C TYR A 178 37.28 -32.91 -28.31
N LYS A 179 36.76 -33.05 -29.52
CA LYS A 179 35.34 -32.92 -29.85
C LYS A 179 34.83 -34.25 -30.35
N PHE A 180 33.78 -34.79 -29.74
CA PHE A 180 33.08 -35.98 -30.19
C PHE A 180 31.66 -35.61 -30.61
N ASN A 181 31.28 -35.94 -31.83
CA ASN A 181 29.95 -35.62 -32.39
C ASN A 181 28.97 -36.81 -32.35
N GLY A 182 29.28 -37.85 -31.57
CA GLY A 182 28.54 -39.11 -31.52
C GLY A 182 29.08 -40.19 -32.45
N GLU A 183 29.80 -39.83 -33.51
CA GLU A 183 30.34 -40.78 -34.51
C GLU A 183 31.86 -40.70 -34.63
N LYS A 184 32.42 -39.48 -34.61
CA LYS A 184 33.82 -39.19 -34.86
C LYS A 184 34.43 -38.27 -33.82
N TRP A 185 35.70 -38.52 -33.54
CA TRP A 185 36.55 -37.65 -32.75
C TRP A 185 37.28 -36.66 -33.64
N SER A 186 37.27 -35.39 -33.26
CA SER A 186 38.11 -34.32 -33.81
C SER A 186 39.02 -33.81 -32.70
N THR A 187 40.25 -33.45 -33.03
CA THR A 187 41.23 -32.95 -32.07
C THR A 187 41.66 -31.55 -32.47
N PHE A 188 41.73 -30.66 -31.48
CA PHE A 188 42.22 -29.31 -31.63
C PHE A 188 43.44 -29.14 -30.74
N ASP A 189 44.58 -28.87 -31.36
CA ASP A 189 45.79 -28.52 -30.66
C ASP A 189 45.74 -27.05 -30.27
N PHE A 190 46.04 -26.76 -29.01
CA PHE A 190 46.25 -25.39 -28.58
C PHE A 190 47.64 -24.91 -29.01
N PRO A 191 47.82 -23.60 -29.30
CA PRO A 191 49.12 -23.01 -29.53
C PRO A 191 50.07 -23.41 -28.41
N ARG A 192 51.28 -23.83 -28.81
CA ARG A 192 52.23 -24.50 -27.91
C ARG A 192 52.60 -23.69 -26.66
N ASP A 193 52.39 -22.38 -26.67
CA ASP A 193 52.85 -21.49 -25.59
C ASP A 193 51.81 -21.32 -24.46
N ILE A 194 50.51 -21.51 -24.72
CA ILE A 194 49.43 -21.22 -23.75
C ILE A 194 49.24 -22.37 -22.74
N LEU A 195 49.39 -23.62 -23.18
CA LEU A 195 49.14 -24.82 -22.33
C LEU A 195 50.39 -25.63 -21.98
N LYS A 196 51.58 -25.14 -22.33
CA LYS A 196 52.85 -25.76 -21.88
C LYS A 196 53.11 -25.56 -20.39
N THR A 197 52.62 -24.45 -19.83
CA THR A 197 52.94 -23.99 -18.47
C THR A 197 51.74 -23.94 -17.53
N SER A 198 50.52 -24.12 -18.04
CA SER A 198 49.29 -24.04 -17.23
C SER A 198 48.27 -25.11 -17.64
N SER A 199 47.54 -25.63 -16.65
CA SER A 199 46.45 -26.58 -16.87
C SER A 199 45.11 -25.85 -17.06
N ILE A 200 44.18 -26.50 -17.75
CA ILE A 200 42.80 -25.98 -17.89
C ILE A 200 42.03 -26.29 -16.62
N THR A 201 41.54 -25.25 -15.97
CA THR A 201 40.82 -25.31 -14.68
C THR A 201 39.31 -25.20 -14.86
N ALA A 202 38.83 -24.50 -15.90
CA ALA A 202 37.43 -24.30 -16.20
C ALA A 202 37.19 -24.22 -17.72
N MET A 203 35.99 -24.55 -18.16
CA MET A 203 35.60 -24.49 -19.56
C MET A 203 34.10 -24.20 -19.66
N HIS A 204 33.71 -23.24 -20.49
CA HIS A 204 32.30 -22.94 -20.79
C HIS A 204 32.14 -22.44 -22.22
N ALA A 205 31.10 -22.90 -22.91
CA ALA A 205 30.78 -22.46 -24.25
C ALA A 205 29.99 -21.15 -24.19
N LYS A 206 30.39 -20.17 -25.01
CA LYS A 206 29.57 -18.99 -25.31
C LYS A 206 28.64 -19.27 -26.48
N THR A 207 29.12 -20.02 -27.48
CA THR A 207 28.34 -20.55 -28.60
C THR A 207 28.89 -21.93 -29.00
N SER A 208 28.24 -22.62 -29.95
CA SER A 208 28.75 -23.90 -30.49
C SER A 208 30.15 -23.81 -31.07
N ASP A 209 30.56 -22.61 -31.50
CA ASP A 209 31.84 -22.34 -32.16
C ASP A 209 32.80 -21.50 -31.29
N CYS A 210 32.39 -21.08 -30.09
CA CYS A 210 33.19 -20.23 -29.20
C CYS A 210 33.23 -20.81 -27.78
N ILE A 211 34.42 -21.22 -27.34
CA ILE A 211 34.64 -21.81 -26.01
C ILE A 211 35.62 -20.94 -25.23
N TRP A 212 35.30 -20.69 -23.97
CA TRP A 212 36.18 -20.00 -23.05
C TRP A 212 36.82 -20.99 -22.08
N PHE A 213 38.13 -20.86 -21.88
CA PHE A 213 38.93 -21.69 -20.98
C PHE A 213 39.53 -20.85 -19.87
N GLY A 214 39.36 -21.31 -18.63
CA GLY A 214 40.16 -20.85 -17.51
C GLY A 214 41.46 -21.65 -17.43
N THR A 215 42.56 -20.98 -17.10
CA THR A 215 43.86 -21.63 -16.91
C THR A 215 44.41 -21.39 -15.50
N SER A 216 45.32 -22.26 -15.06
CA SER A 216 45.98 -22.15 -13.76
C SER A 216 47.08 -21.08 -13.69
N GLY A 217 47.16 -20.13 -14.63
CA GLY A 217 48.23 -19.12 -14.61
C GLY A 217 48.48 -18.34 -15.91
N SER A 218 47.78 -18.65 -16.99
CA SER A 218 47.86 -17.93 -18.28
C SER A 218 46.60 -17.09 -18.55
N GLY A 219 45.81 -16.79 -17.51
CA GLY A 219 44.55 -16.05 -17.62
C GLY A 219 43.43 -16.86 -18.27
N VAL A 220 42.49 -16.14 -18.88
CA VAL A 220 41.34 -16.74 -19.59
C VAL A 220 41.59 -16.72 -21.09
N VAL A 221 41.17 -17.78 -21.78
CA VAL A 221 41.40 -17.97 -23.21
C VAL A 221 40.06 -18.11 -23.92
N GLU A 222 39.78 -17.22 -24.87
CA GLU A 222 38.68 -17.32 -25.82
C GLU A 222 39.15 -18.07 -27.06
N PHE A 223 38.51 -19.18 -27.39
CA PHE A 223 38.80 -19.97 -28.57
C PHE A 223 37.61 -19.99 -29.52
N ASN A 224 37.76 -19.34 -30.66
CA ASN A 224 36.81 -19.40 -31.76
C ASN A 224 37.24 -20.47 -32.76
N MET A 225 36.49 -21.57 -32.81
CA MET A 225 36.76 -22.72 -33.66
C MET A 225 36.46 -22.46 -35.14
N ALA A 226 35.50 -21.58 -35.46
CA ALA A 226 35.16 -21.28 -36.86
C ALA A 226 36.31 -20.55 -37.59
N GLY A 227 37.03 -19.68 -36.88
CA GLY A 227 38.18 -18.95 -37.42
C GLY A 227 39.54 -19.47 -36.92
N MET A 228 39.57 -20.53 -36.10
CA MET A 228 40.76 -21.00 -35.37
C MET A 228 41.52 -19.87 -34.65
N LYS A 229 40.78 -18.86 -34.17
CA LYS A 229 41.34 -17.67 -33.51
C LYS A 229 41.34 -17.88 -32.00
N ILE A 230 42.47 -17.56 -31.38
CA ILE A 230 42.65 -17.64 -29.93
C ILE A 230 43.01 -16.25 -29.41
N THR A 231 42.29 -15.81 -28.38
CA THR A 231 42.54 -14.55 -27.69
C THR A 231 42.73 -14.85 -26.21
N THR A 232 43.76 -14.29 -25.59
CA THR A 232 44.05 -14.46 -24.16
C THR A 232 43.88 -13.14 -23.45
N TYR A 233 43.26 -13.17 -22.28
CA TYR A 233 43.16 -12.04 -21.38
C TYR A 233 43.80 -12.42 -20.04
N THR A 234 44.62 -11.54 -19.51
CA THR A 234 45.41 -11.69 -18.28
C THR A 234 45.18 -10.49 -17.35
N LYS A 235 45.89 -10.42 -16.24
CA LYS A 235 45.95 -9.25 -15.35
C LYS A 235 46.30 -7.98 -16.12
N LYS A 236 47.13 -8.07 -17.18
CA LYS A 236 47.51 -6.91 -18.00
C LYS A 236 46.33 -6.31 -18.76
N GLU A 237 45.36 -7.14 -19.13
CA GLU A 237 44.12 -6.74 -19.79
C GLU A 237 42.98 -6.45 -18.80
N GLY A 238 43.27 -6.39 -17.49
CA GLY A 238 42.32 -5.99 -16.46
C GLY A 238 41.64 -7.14 -15.71
N LEU A 239 42.04 -8.40 -15.91
CA LEU A 239 41.55 -9.49 -15.06
C LEU A 239 42.02 -9.35 -13.61
N PRO A 240 41.25 -9.84 -12.62
CA PRO A 240 41.68 -9.83 -11.22
C PRO A 240 42.89 -10.74 -10.97
N SER A 241 42.86 -11.98 -11.49
CA SER A 241 44.02 -12.88 -11.52
C SER A 241 44.21 -13.65 -12.82
N ASP A 242 45.44 -14.12 -13.05
CA ASP A 242 45.81 -15.04 -14.13
C ASP A 242 45.50 -16.50 -13.76
N TYR A 243 45.26 -16.76 -12.47
CA TYR A 243 44.79 -18.04 -11.96
C TYR A 243 43.25 -18.05 -11.98
N ILE A 244 42.70 -18.69 -13.00
CA ILE A 244 41.25 -18.78 -13.20
C ILE A 244 40.73 -20.05 -12.54
N THR A 245 39.63 -19.93 -11.80
CA THR A 245 39.00 -21.05 -11.09
C THR A 245 37.69 -21.48 -11.73
N SER A 246 36.95 -20.54 -12.33
CA SER A 246 35.66 -20.78 -12.95
C SER A 246 35.43 -19.83 -14.11
N VAL A 247 34.68 -20.28 -15.12
CA VAL A 247 34.25 -19.47 -16.26
C VAL A 247 32.81 -19.82 -16.55
N PHE A 248 31.96 -18.81 -16.68
CA PHE A 248 30.55 -18.96 -17.02
C PHE A 248 30.16 -17.92 -18.07
N ALA A 249 29.73 -18.37 -19.25
CA ALA A 249 29.24 -17.48 -20.30
C ALA A 249 27.72 -17.33 -20.17
N ALA A 250 27.27 -16.12 -19.84
CA ALA A 250 25.86 -15.81 -19.65
C ALA A 250 25.14 -15.58 -20.98
N GLU A 251 23.81 -15.74 -20.97
CA GLU A 251 22.94 -15.58 -22.15
C GLU A 251 22.92 -14.14 -22.70
N ASP A 252 23.23 -13.15 -21.85
CA ASP A 252 23.37 -11.75 -22.24
C ASP A 252 24.70 -11.45 -22.97
N GLY A 253 25.56 -12.45 -23.15
CA GLY A 253 26.82 -12.35 -23.85
C GLY A 253 28.02 -11.99 -22.97
N ARG A 254 27.81 -11.66 -21.69
CA ARG A 254 28.88 -11.41 -20.73
C ARG A 254 29.53 -12.72 -20.28
N VAL A 255 30.83 -12.68 -20.01
CA VAL A 255 31.58 -13.83 -19.51
C VAL A 255 32.05 -13.54 -18.09
N TRP A 256 31.58 -14.35 -17.16
CA TRP A 256 31.90 -14.28 -15.74
C TRP A 256 33.10 -15.17 -15.46
N ILE A 257 34.12 -14.58 -14.82
CA ILE A 257 35.44 -15.18 -14.65
C ILE A 257 35.77 -15.16 -13.16
N GLY A 258 35.73 -16.33 -12.54
CA GLY A 258 36.14 -16.53 -11.16
C GLY A 258 37.66 -16.66 -11.08
N THR A 259 38.27 -15.96 -10.12
CA THR A 259 39.72 -16.01 -9.87
C THR A 259 40.01 -16.15 -8.38
N GLU A 260 41.28 -16.35 -8.03
CA GLU A 260 41.72 -16.42 -6.63
C GLU A 260 41.66 -15.06 -5.89
N THR A 261 41.59 -13.94 -6.63
CA THR A 261 41.61 -12.56 -6.07
C THR A 261 40.41 -11.71 -6.50
N GLY A 262 39.31 -12.35 -6.88
CA GLY A 262 38.05 -11.69 -7.20
C GLY A 262 37.34 -12.26 -8.42
N LEU A 263 36.32 -11.54 -8.85
CA LEU A 263 35.45 -11.84 -9.98
C LEU A 263 35.68 -10.83 -11.10
N GLY A 264 35.96 -11.30 -12.32
CA GLY A 264 35.97 -10.49 -13.53
C GLY A 264 34.69 -10.70 -14.33
N ILE A 265 34.07 -9.63 -14.81
CA ILE A 265 32.97 -9.69 -15.78
C ILE A 265 33.47 -9.08 -17.08
N MET A 266 33.59 -9.91 -18.11
CA MET A 266 34.10 -9.53 -19.42
C MET A 266 32.95 -9.21 -20.38
N GLU A 267 32.99 -8.03 -20.97
CA GLU A 267 32.07 -7.57 -22.01
C GLU A 267 32.87 -6.79 -23.07
N ASN A 268 32.76 -7.16 -24.35
CA ASN A 268 33.45 -6.50 -25.46
C ASN A 268 34.96 -6.26 -25.22
N ALA A 269 35.67 -7.29 -24.73
CA ALA A 269 37.09 -7.26 -24.37
C ALA A 269 37.47 -6.29 -23.22
N SER A 270 36.49 -5.76 -22.50
CA SER A 270 36.69 -4.98 -21.27
C SER A 270 36.26 -5.79 -20.05
N CYS A 271 37.10 -5.82 -19.03
CA CYS A 271 36.83 -6.53 -17.78
C CYS A 271 36.50 -5.57 -16.65
N VAL A 272 35.35 -5.76 -16.01
CA VAL A 272 35.00 -5.09 -14.75
C VAL A 272 35.31 -6.03 -13.58
N VAL A 273 36.03 -5.54 -12.58
CA VAL A 273 36.53 -6.34 -11.46
C VAL A 273 35.76 -6.07 -10.17
N TYR A 274 35.27 -7.14 -9.55
CA TYR A 274 34.62 -7.15 -8.25
C TYR A 274 35.42 -7.99 -7.26
N ASN A 275 35.59 -7.47 -6.04
CA ASN A 275 36.24 -8.11 -4.92
C ASN A 275 35.53 -7.73 -3.62
N TYR A 276 35.90 -8.35 -2.51
CA TYR A 276 35.34 -8.12 -1.17
C TYR A 276 35.40 -6.65 -0.74
N ARG A 277 36.40 -5.89 -1.20
CA ARG A 277 36.60 -4.49 -0.78
C ARG A 277 35.76 -3.50 -1.56
N ASN A 278 35.56 -3.74 -2.85
CA ASN A 278 34.85 -2.81 -3.75
C ASN A 278 33.42 -3.26 -4.08
N SER A 279 32.98 -4.39 -3.53
CA SER A 279 31.68 -4.98 -3.78
C SER A 279 31.14 -5.68 -2.53
N LYS A 280 29.97 -6.32 -2.64
CA LYS A 280 29.38 -7.13 -1.56
C LYS A 280 29.70 -8.63 -1.70
N LEU A 281 30.74 -8.98 -2.47
CA LEU A 281 31.24 -10.34 -2.57
C LEU A 281 31.72 -10.82 -1.19
N VAL A 282 31.37 -12.05 -0.78
CA VAL A 282 31.67 -12.55 0.57
C VAL A 282 33.14 -12.98 0.74
N SER A 283 33.84 -13.26 -0.36
CA SER A 283 35.27 -13.55 -0.38
C SER A 283 35.83 -13.39 -1.79
N ASP A 284 37.13 -13.08 -1.89
CA ASP A 284 37.83 -12.87 -3.16
C ASP A 284 38.09 -14.17 -3.92
N TYR A 285 38.22 -15.30 -3.21
CA TYR A 285 38.51 -16.57 -3.84
C TYR A 285 37.23 -17.21 -4.38
N VAL A 286 36.92 -16.93 -5.64
CA VAL A 286 35.77 -17.52 -6.35
C VAL A 286 36.10 -18.95 -6.72
N THR A 287 35.19 -19.89 -6.49
CA THR A 287 35.41 -21.32 -6.75
C THR A 287 34.59 -21.85 -7.91
N CYS A 288 33.35 -21.38 -8.05
CA CYS A 288 32.41 -21.83 -9.06
C CYS A 288 31.37 -20.73 -9.32
N ILE A 289 30.94 -20.59 -10.57
CA ILE A 289 29.92 -19.65 -11.00
C ILE A 289 28.93 -20.44 -11.84
N GLU A 290 27.65 -20.35 -11.53
CA GLU A 290 26.61 -21.09 -12.23
C GLU A 290 25.32 -20.27 -12.33
N LYS A 291 24.53 -20.52 -13.38
CA LYS A 291 23.16 -20.01 -13.45
C LYS A 291 22.34 -20.60 -12.31
N ALA A 292 21.47 -19.78 -11.75
CA ALA A 292 20.55 -20.16 -10.69
C ALA A 292 19.11 -19.77 -11.02
N PHE A 293 18.26 -19.83 -10.00
CA PHE A 293 16.84 -19.53 -10.07
C PHE A 293 16.59 -18.12 -10.65
N TYR A 294 15.58 -18.03 -11.53
CA TYR A 294 15.13 -16.79 -12.20
C TYR A 294 16.18 -16.07 -13.07
N GLY A 295 17.18 -16.81 -13.57
CA GLY A 295 18.23 -16.24 -14.41
C GLY A 295 19.30 -15.48 -13.62
N ASN A 296 19.23 -15.51 -12.29
CA ASN A 296 20.29 -15.00 -11.42
C ASN A 296 21.55 -15.85 -11.57
N ILE A 297 22.68 -15.27 -11.18
CA ILE A 297 23.97 -15.95 -11.18
C ILE A 297 24.39 -16.21 -9.74
N VAL A 298 24.70 -17.46 -9.42
CA VAL A 298 25.25 -17.87 -8.13
C VAL A 298 26.76 -17.94 -8.23
N ILE A 299 27.42 -17.30 -7.29
CA ILE A 299 28.88 -17.19 -7.21
C ILE A 299 29.29 -17.85 -5.90
N ALA A 300 29.87 -19.04 -5.99
CA ALA A 300 30.46 -19.72 -4.85
C ALA A 300 31.89 -19.22 -4.62
N THR A 301 32.25 -19.11 -3.34
CA THR A 301 33.57 -18.70 -2.87
C THR A 301 34.08 -19.68 -1.82
N ASP A 302 35.32 -19.50 -1.36
CA ASP A 302 35.89 -20.28 -0.26
C ASP A 302 35.21 -20.04 1.10
N LYS A 303 34.46 -18.94 1.28
CA LYS A 303 33.80 -18.60 2.55
C LYS A 303 32.27 -18.63 2.50
N GLY A 304 31.66 -18.83 1.34
CA GLY A 304 30.20 -18.81 1.20
C GLY A 304 29.76 -18.55 -0.24
N ILE A 305 28.55 -18.03 -0.41
CA ILE A 305 27.91 -17.82 -1.72
C ILE A 305 27.51 -16.34 -1.87
N ASN A 306 27.46 -15.84 -3.09
CA ASN A 306 26.73 -14.63 -3.46
C ASN A 306 25.69 -14.94 -4.52
N LEU A 307 24.55 -14.25 -4.44
CA LEU A 307 23.57 -14.19 -5.52
C LEU A 307 23.72 -12.85 -6.22
N HIS A 308 23.84 -12.86 -7.54
CA HIS A 308 23.87 -11.66 -8.36
C HIS A 308 22.61 -11.62 -9.25
N ASP A 309 21.80 -10.58 -9.09
CA ASP A 309 20.70 -10.26 -10.01
C ASP A 309 21.18 -9.31 -11.12
N SER A 310 20.36 -8.95 -12.09
CA SER A 310 20.81 -8.03 -13.16
C SER A 310 21.24 -6.63 -12.67
N LYS A 311 20.97 -6.27 -11.40
CA LYS A 311 21.20 -4.94 -10.80
C LYS A 311 22.34 -4.93 -9.75
N GLY A 312 22.74 -6.08 -9.19
CA GLY A 312 23.86 -6.19 -8.26
C GLY A 312 23.86 -7.45 -7.38
N PHE A 313 24.69 -7.43 -6.33
CA PHE A 313 24.83 -8.54 -5.37
C PHE A 313 23.78 -8.45 -4.26
N LEU A 314 22.95 -9.49 -4.15
CA LEU A 314 21.91 -9.64 -3.13
C LEU A 314 22.42 -10.41 -1.90
N PRO A 315 21.87 -10.12 -0.70
CA PRO A 315 22.15 -10.93 0.49
C PRO A 315 21.57 -12.35 0.32
N LEU A 316 22.33 -13.36 0.73
CA LEU A 316 21.85 -14.74 0.74
C LEU A 316 20.69 -14.91 1.74
N PRO A 317 19.74 -15.83 1.46
CA PRO A 317 18.84 -16.35 2.49
C PRO A 317 19.61 -16.78 3.74
N ALA A 318 19.14 -16.38 4.93
CA ALA A 318 19.80 -16.67 6.20
C ALA A 318 20.08 -18.18 6.42
N LEU A 319 19.28 -19.05 5.81
CA LEU A 319 19.44 -20.51 5.83
C LEU A 319 20.75 -21.00 5.18
N LEU A 320 21.33 -20.25 4.23
CA LEU A 320 22.60 -20.59 3.59
C LEU A 320 23.83 -20.17 4.44
N SER A 321 23.62 -19.47 5.57
CA SER A 321 24.71 -19.12 6.50
C SER A 321 25.43 -20.35 7.06
N GLY A 322 24.76 -21.51 7.14
CA GLY A 322 25.37 -22.77 7.54
C GLY A 322 26.45 -23.29 6.59
N LEU A 323 26.60 -22.70 5.40
CA LEU A 323 27.66 -23.00 4.45
C LEU A 323 28.91 -22.12 4.64
N ASN A 324 28.85 -21.13 5.53
CA ASN A 324 30.00 -20.26 5.76
C ASN A 324 31.20 -21.06 6.27
N GLY A 325 32.36 -20.83 5.63
CA GLY A 325 33.59 -21.58 5.92
C GLY A 325 33.65 -23.00 5.33
N ARG A 326 32.66 -23.42 4.53
CA ARG A 326 32.71 -24.67 3.77
C ARG A 326 33.09 -24.35 2.32
N LEU A 327 34.20 -24.92 1.85
CA LEU A 327 34.64 -24.76 0.46
C LEU A 327 33.63 -25.44 -0.48
N ILE A 328 32.89 -24.62 -1.22
CA ILE A 328 31.96 -25.08 -2.26
C ILE A 328 32.77 -25.28 -3.54
N TRP A 329 32.75 -26.50 -4.06
CA TRP A 329 33.60 -26.90 -5.18
C TRP A 329 32.81 -27.09 -6.47
N SER A 330 31.54 -27.46 -6.36
CA SER A 330 30.65 -27.63 -7.52
C SER A 330 29.25 -27.14 -7.21
N LEU A 331 28.57 -26.63 -8.24
CA LEU A 331 27.20 -26.17 -8.21
C LEU A 331 26.42 -26.88 -9.29
N ASN A 332 25.14 -27.17 -9.03
CA ASN A 332 24.24 -27.57 -10.09
C ASN A 332 22.84 -27.01 -9.83
N TYR A 333 22.28 -26.35 -10.84
CA TYR A 333 20.90 -25.89 -10.83
C TYR A 333 20.04 -26.88 -11.62
N SER A 334 19.04 -27.47 -10.96
CA SER A 334 18.05 -28.32 -11.59
C SER A 334 16.74 -27.54 -11.77
N ALA A 335 16.47 -27.17 -13.02
CA ALA A 335 15.25 -26.49 -13.42
C ALA A 335 14.03 -27.41 -13.48
N VAL A 336 14.18 -28.73 -13.23
CA VAL A 336 13.13 -29.74 -13.50
C VAL A 336 12.52 -30.31 -12.20
N ALA A 337 12.96 -29.85 -11.03
CA ALA A 337 12.67 -30.55 -9.77
C ALA A 337 11.17 -30.72 -9.41
N ASP A 338 10.26 -29.86 -9.91
CA ASP A 338 8.78 -30.03 -9.97
C ASP A 338 8.16 -28.86 -10.77
N VAL A 339 6.84 -28.81 -11.02
CA VAL A 339 6.13 -27.62 -11.53
C VAL A 339 6.27 -26.44 -10.55
N ASN A 340 6.30 -26.72 -9.25
CA ASN A 340 6.17 -25.71 -8.19
C ASN A 340 7.50 -25.29 -7.53
N TYR A 341 8.63 -25.96 -7.78
CA TYR A 341 9.93 -25.58 -7.23
C TYR A 341 11.13 -25.91 -8.13
N SER A 342 12.21 -25.14 -7.96
CA SER A 342 13.55 -25.34 -8.50
C SER A 342 14.49 -25.79 -7.38
N GLN A 343 15.53 -26.55 -7.73
CA GLN A 343 16.47 -27.10 -6.77
C GLN A 343 17.90 -26.65 -7.09
N LEU A 344 18.59 -26.10 -6.10
CA LEU A 344 20.02 -25.81 -6.16
C LEU A 344 20.79 -26.87 -5.36
N TRP A 345 21.81 -27.45 -5.98
CA TRP A 345 22.71 -28.43 -5.39
C TRP A 345 24.11 -27.84 -5.22
N LEU A 346 24.72 -28.10 -4.06
CA LEU A 346 25.99 -27.52 -3.64
C LEU A 346 26.93 -28.64 -3.19
N GLY A 347 27.95 -28.93 -3.99
CA GLY A 347 28.99 -29.91 -3.68
C GLY A 347 30.12 -29.25 -2.90
N THR A 348 30.52 -29.87 -1.78
CA THR A 348 31.58 -29.33 -0.92
C THR A 348 32.80 -30.22 -0.89
N ARG A 349 33.94 -29.66 -0.47
CA ARG A 349 35.16 -30.42 -0.18
C ARG A 349 35.14 -30.95 1.25
N GLY A 350 34.66 -32.19 1.43
CA GLY A 350 34.71 -32.92 2.70
C GLY A 350 33.52 -32.71 3.64
N PHE A 351 32.47 -31.97 3.23
CA PHE A 351 31.26 -31.75 4.03
C PHE A 351 29.99 -32.32 3.38
N GLY A 352 30.14 -33.10 2.31
CA GLY A 352 29.05 -33.71 1.56
C GLY A 352 28.40 -32.77 0.55
N LEU A 353 27.14 -33.05 0.26
CA LEU A 353 26.32 -32.36 -0.72
C LEU A 353 25.14 -31.68 -0.01
N TYR A 354 24.83 -30.44 -0.38
CA TYR A 354 23.66 -29.72 0.14
C TYR A 354 22.64 -29.50 -0.97
N SER A 355 21.37 -29.55 -0.61
CA SER A 355 20.24 -29.30 -1.50
C SER A 355 19.37 -28.20 -0.93
N TYR A 356 19.00 -27.24 -1.77
CA TYR A 356 18.20 -26.08 -1.42
C TYR A 356 17.04 -25.91 -2.40
N LYS A 357 15.80 -25.97 -1.89
CA LYS A 357 14.56 -25.83 -2.68
C LYS A 357 14.10 -24.38 -2.72
N VAL A 358 13.67 -23.91 -3.88
CA VAL A 358 13.11 -22.57 -4.10
C VAL A 358 11.82 -22.69 -4.91
N ALA A 359 10.70 -22.14 -4.44
CA ALA A 359 9.42 -22.21 -5.16
C ALA A 359 9.49 -21.49 -6.53
N LYS A 360 8.95 -22.09 -7.60
CA LYS A 360 9.06 -21.59 -8.98
C LYS A 360 8.18 -20.38 -9.29
N ASP A 361 7.07 -20.19 -8.57
CA ASP A 361 6.13 -19.10 -8.84
C ASP A 361 6.63 -17.77 -8.26
N ILE A 362 7.50 -17.08 -9.01
CA ILE A 362 8.03 -15.76 -8.60
C ILE A 362 7.32 -14.57 -9.23
N LYS A 363 6.59 -14.71 -10.35
CA LYS A 363 5.77 -13.58 -10.80
C LYS A 363 4.68 -13.26 -9.79
N GLU A 364 3.99 -14.28 -9.29
CA GLU A 364 3.02 -14.13 -8.20
C GLU A 364 3.71 -13.76 -6.88
N ASN A 365 4.83 -14.38 -6.48
CA ASN A 365 5.47 -14.04 -5.19
C ASN A 365 6.15 -12.67 -5.17
N GLN A 366 6.80 -12.20 -6.25
CA GLN A 366 7.34 -10.82 -6.30
C GLN A 366 6.22 -9.79 -6.34
N GLN A 367 5.17 -10.06 -7.10
CA GLN A 367 3.99 -9.20 -7.12
C GLN A 367 3.31 -9.19 -5.75
N GLU A 368 3.15 -10.34 -5.10
CA GLU A 368 2.51 -10.46 -3.79
C GLU A 368 3.37 -9.81 -2.70
N ASP A 369 4.69 -9.97 -2.73
CA ASP A 369 5.62 -9.31 -1.81
C ASP A 369 5.65 -7.78 -2.02
N LEU A 370 5.67 -7.31 -3.28
CA LEU A 370 5.59 -5.89 -3.61
C LEU A 370 4.22 -5.31 -3.24
N THR A 371 3.15 -6.06 -3.45
CA THR A 371 1.78 -5.68 -3.09
C THR A 371 1.65 -5.59 -1.56
N LYS A 372 2.14 -6.60 -0.81
CA LYS A 372 2.17 -6.58 0.65
C LYS A 372 2.97 -5.40 1.18
N LEU A 373 4.14 -5.13 0.61
CA LEU A 373 4.98 -3.99 0.99
C LEU A 373 4.30 -2.65 0.66
N ALA A 374 3.66 -2.54 -0.51
CA ALA A 374 2.97 -1.32 -0.93
C ALA A 374 1.76 -1.03 -0.04
N VAL A 375 0.99 -2.07 0.33
CA VAL A 375 -0.15 -1.97 1.26
C VAL A 375 0.33 -1.67 2.68
N ASP A 376 1.41 -2.29 3.16
CA ASP A 376 1.99 -1.99 4.47
C ASP A 376 2.47 -0.53 4.55
N ASN A 377 3.15 -0.05 3.51
CA ASN A 377 3.54 1.35 3.40
C ASN A 377 2.33 2.30 3.34
N PHE A 378 1.25 1.91 2.67
CA PHE A 378 -0.01 2.67 2.66
C PHE A 378 -0.61 2.78 4.07
N ASN A 379 -0.69 1.65 4.79
CA ASN A 379 -1.22 1.60 6.16
C ASN A 379 -0.36 2.38 7.16
N LYS A 380 0.96 2.43 6.95
CA LYS A 380 1.92 3.25 7.70
C LYS A 380 1.92 4.72 7.31
N GLN A 381 1.04 5.15 6.40
CA GLN A 381 0.94 6.52 5.88
C GLN A 381 2.18 7.00 5.09
N LEU A 382 3.02 6.06 4.62
CA LEU A 382 4.19 6.33 3.77
C LEU A 382 3.78 6.36 2.29
N TYR A 383 2.89 7.29 1.94
CA TYR A 383 2.20 7.29 0.66
C TYR A 383 3.13 7.44 -0.56
N GLU A 384 4.20 8.22 -0.47
CA GLU A 384 5.16 8.37 -1.59
C GLU A 384 5.95 7.09 -1.87
N GLN A 385 6.29 6.34 -0.82
CA GLN A 385 6.97 5.05 -0.96
C GLN A 385 6.00 4.00 -1.50
N SER A 386 4.77 3.99 -0.98
CA SER A 386 3.68 3.15 -1.50
C SER A 386 3.46 3.37 -2.99
N VAL A 387 3.43 4.61 -3.49
CA VAL A 387 3.33 4.91 -4.93
C VAL A 387 4.47 4.28 -5.74
N LYS A 388 5.72 4.38 -5.27
CA LYS A 388 6.87 3.75 -5.95
C LYS A 388 6.73 2.23 -6.00
N ASN A 389 6.31 1.61 -4.90
CA ASN A 389 6.08 0.17 -4.87
C ASN A 389 4.94 -0.24 -5.82
N TRP A 390 3.88 0.57 -5.93
CA TRP A 390 2.84 0.33 -6.94
C TRP A 390 3.32 0.55 -8.37
N ASP A 391 4.21 1.51 -8.62
CA ASP A 391 4.86 1.66 -9.93
C ASP A 391 5.71 0.44 -10.29
N ASP A 392 6.40 -0.14 -9.31
CA ASP A 392 7.13 -1.40 -9.49
C ASP A 392 6.17 -2.56 -9.83
N VAL A 393 5.02 -2.67 -9.15
CA VAL A 393 3.97 -3.67 -9.50
C VAL A 393 3.44 -3.44 -10.92
N LEU A 394 3.17 -2.18 -11.31
CA LEU A 394 2.68 -1.83 -12.64
C LEU A 394 3.72 -2.03 -13.74
N SER A 395 5.01 -2.02 -13.40
CA SER A 395 6.07 -2.39 -14.36
C SER A 395 6.04 -3.88 -14.73
N LEU A 396 5.51 -4.73 -13.84
CA LEU A 396 5.31 -6.16 -14.07
C LEU A 396 3.97 -6.41 -14.78
N GLU A 397 2.89 -5.75 -14.32
CA GLU A 397 1.54 -5.82 -14.89
C GLU A 397 0.96 -4.42 -15.11
N PRO A 398 1.12 -3.83 -16.30
CA PRO A 398 0.68 -2.45 -16.58
C PRO A 398 -0.83 -2.19 -16.40
N ASP A 399 -1.64 -3.24 -16.52
CA ASP A 399 -3.10 -3.18 -16.44
C ASP A 399 -3.67 -3.73 -15.12
N ASN A 400 -2.82 -3.90 -14.09
CA ASN A 400 -3.27 -4.36 -12.78
C ASN A 400 -4.22 -3.34 -12.13
N LYS A 401 -5.50 -3.71 -12.01
CA LYS A 401 -6.58 -2.82 -11.57
C LYS A 401 -6.39 -2.38 -10.11
N ASP A 402 -6.01 -3.31 -9.25
CA ASP A 402 -5.84 -3.05 -7.82
C ASP A 402 -4.66 -2.10 -7.58
N ALA A 403 -3.54 -2.33 -8.25
CA ALA A 403 -2.37 -1.45 -8.17
C ALA A 403 -2.68 -0.02 -8.67
N LEU A 404 -3.40 0.11 -9.79
CA LEU A 404 -3.84 1.41 -10.30
C LEU A 404 -4.79 2.12 -9.32
N MET A 405 -5.71 1.39 -8.69
CA MET A 405 -6.62 1.93 -7.67
C MET A 405 -5.90 2.38 -6.40
N TYR A 406 -5.00 1.56 -5.84
CA TYR A 406 -4.22 1.94 -4.66
C TYR A 406 -3.30 3.12 -4.95
N LYS A 407 -2.73 3.20 -6.16
CA LYS A 407 -1.96 4.36 -6.61
C LYS A 407 -2.82 5.63 -6.64
N ALA A 408 -4.04 5.57 -7.18
CA ALA A 408 -4.97 6.70 -7.15
C ALA A 408 -5.33 7.14 -5.71
N ARG A 409 -5.56 6.18 -4.80
CA ARG A 409 -5.77 6.44 -3.37
C ARG A 409 -4.59 7.15 -2.72
N CYS A 410 -3.37 6.71 -3.00
CA CYS A 410 -2.16 7.36 -2.50
C CYS A 410 -2.07 8.81 -2.96
N PHE A 411 -2.38 9.10 -4.23
CA PHE A 411 -2.38 10.47 -4.74
C PHE A 411 -3.41 11.37 -4.05
N LEU A 412 -4.60 10.86 -3.73
CA LEU A 412 -5.57 11.63 -2.95
C LEU A 412 -5.07 11.93 -1.53
N LYS A 413 -4.44 10.96 -0.86
CA LYS A 413 -3.84 11.17 0.47
C LYS A 413 -2.66 12.15 0.44
N LEU A 414 -1.92 12.21 -0.66
CA LEU A 414 -0.84 13.18 -0.91
C LEU A 414 -1.34 14.56 -1.35
N GLN A 415 -2.66 14.81 -1.36
CA GLN A 415 -3.26 16.06 -1.89
C GLN A 415 -2.87 16.35 -3.35
N LYS A 416 -2.74 15.29 -4.18
CA LYS A 416 -2.47 15.36 -5.62
C LYS A 416 -3.69 14.90 -6.45
N PRO A 417 -4.85 15.58 -6.37
CA PRO A 417 -6.10 15.11 -6.96
C PRO A 417 -6.08 15.04 -8.50
N MET A 418 -5.34 15.92 -9.18
CA MET A 418 -5.25 15.89 -10.64
C MET A 418 -4.59 14.61 -11.17
N GLN A 419 -3.54 14.12 -10.50
CA GLN A 419 -2.87 12.86 -10.88
C GLN A 419 -3.77 11.65 -10.60
N ALA A 420 -4.52 11.67 -9.49
CA ALA A 420 -5.51 10.64 -9.20
C ALA A 420 -6.60 10.58 -10.29
N GLN A 421 -7.12 11.74 -10.72
CA GLN A 421 -8.16 11.83 -11.75
C GLN A 421 -7.71 11.24 -13.09
N GLU A 422 -6.46 11.49 -13.50
CA GLU A 422 -5.91 10.95 -14.75
C GLU A 422 -5.86 9.42 -14.73
N VAL A 423 -5.33 8.85 -13.64
CA VAL A 423 -5.28 7.39 -13.45
C VAL A 423 -6.69 6.79 -13.44
N LEU A 424 -7.63 7.40 -12.70
CA LEU A 424 -9.01 6.91 -12.58
C LEU A 424 -9.78 6.98 -13.90
N LYS A 425 -9.62 8.06 -14.67
CA LYS A 425 -10.23 8.17 -16.01
C LYS A 425 -9.74 7.07 -16.95
N ASN A 426 -8.45 6.74 -16.90
CA ASN A 426 -7.89 5.65 -17.69
C ASN A 426 -8.50 4.30 -17.26
N ILE A 427 -8.58 4.02 -15.95
CA ILE A 427 -9.20 2.78 -15.42
C ILE A 427 -10.65 2.65 -15.90
N ILE A 428 -11.46 3.70 -15.75
CA ILE A 428 -12.88 3.71 -16.11
C ILE A 428 -13.07 3.55 -17.63
N SER A 429 -12.19 4.13 -18.44
CA SER A 429 -12.26 3.96 -19.91
C SER A 429 -12.09 2.50 -20.36
N LYS A 430 -11.29 1.72 -19.61
CA LYS A 430 -11.07 0.29 -19.87
C LYS A 430 -12.08 -0.61 -19.15
N ASN A 431 -12.56 -0.19 -17.98
CA ASN A 431 -13.51 -0.94 -17.14
C ASN A 431 -14.63 -0.01 -16.67
N PRO A 432 -15.65 0.24 -17.51
CA PRO A 432 -16.73 1.17 -17.19
C PRO A 432 -17.57 0.75 -15.99
N ASP A 433 -17.60 -0.55 -15.66
CA ASP A 433 -18.41 -1.14 -14.60
C ASP A 433 -17.67 -1.23 -13.24
N LEU A 434 -16.53 -0.55 -13.10
CA LEU A 434 -15.78 -0.56 -11.86
C LEU A 434 -16.28 0.53 -10.90
N LYS A 435 -17.33 0.20 -10.13
CA LYS A 435 -17.98 1.09 -9.15
C LYS A 435 -16.99 1.86 -8.28
N GLU A 436 -15.99 1.18 -7.73
CA GLU A 436 -15.01 1.76 -6.81
C GLU A 436 -14.16 2.87 -7.45
N ALA A 437 -13.79 2.73 -8.72
CA ALA A 437 -13.04 3.76 -9.45
C ALA A 437 -13.90 5.01 -9.72
N ILE A 438 -15.19 4.83 -10.01
CA ILE A 438 -16.13 5.96 -10.21
C ILE A 438 -16.34 6.72 -8.90
N LEU A 439 -16.47 6.00 -7.77
CA LEU A 439 -16.56 6.59 -6.44
C LEU A 439 -15.35 7.46 -6.10
N LEU A 440 -14.15 6.89 -6.27
CA LEU A 440 -12.87 7.58 -6.08
C LEU A 440 -12.72 8.80 -7.01
N LEU A 441 -13.22 8.71 -8.24
CA LEU A 441 -13.20 9.84 -9.17
C LEU A 441 -14.12 10.97 -8.69
N GLY A 442 -15.33 10.65 -8.25
CA GLY A 442 -16.24 11.63 -7.65
C GLY A 442 -15.66 12.29 -6.40
N GLU A 443 -15.05 11.51 -5.51
CA GLU A 443 -14.38 12.02 -4.30
C GLU A 443 -13.24 12.96 -4.66
N SER A 444 -12.44 12.61 -5.68
CA SER A 444 -11.36 13.48 -6.15
C SER A 444 -11.87 14.83 -6.66
N TYR A 445 -13.04 14.88 -7.30
CA TYR A 445 -13.67 16.14 -7.73
C TYR A 445 -14.22 16.94 -6.55
N GLU A 446 -14.80 16.27 -5.54
CA GLU A 446 -15.23 16.93 -4.31
C GLU A 446 -14.05 17.59 -3.58
N THR A 447 -12.87 16.94 -3.53
CA THR A 447 -11.68 17.52 -2.86
C THR A 447 -11.15 18.78 -3.53
N VAL A 448 -11.39 18.97 -4.83
CA VAL A 448 -11.03 20.20 -5.56
C VAL A 448 -12.21 21.17 -5.68
N HIS A 449 -13.33 20.88 -5.00
CA HIS A 449 -14.57 21.65 -5.06
C HIS A 449 -15.19 21.77 -6.46
N ASP A 450 -14.85 20.88 -7.40
CA ASP A 450 -15.53 20.78 -8.70
C ASP A 450 -16.79 19.92 -8.57
N TYR A 451 -17.78 20.47 -7.89
CA TYR A 451 -19.02 19.76 -7.58
C TYR A 451 -19.79 19.35 -8.84
N LYS A 452 -19.67 20.10 -9.94
CA LYS A 452 -20.35 19.78 -11.21
C LYS A 452 -19.83 18.47 -11.79
N GLN A 453 -18.51 18.25 -11.79
CA GLN A 453 -17.94 17.00 -12.28
C GLN A 453 -18.14 15.85 -11.29
N ALA A 454 -18.15 16.13 -9.98
CA ALA A 454 -18.49 15.15 -8.96
C ALA A 454 -19.91 14.57 -9.16
N VAL A 455 -20.92 15.44 -9.37
CA VAL A 455 -22.29 15.01 -9.66
C VAL A 455 -22.35 14.16 -10.92
N LYS A 456 -21.66 14.54 -12.01
CA LYS A 456 -21.61 13.73 -13.24
C LYS A 456 -21.01 12.34 -13.02
N ALA A 457 -19.95 12.25 -12.21
CA ALA A 457 -19.32 10.97 -11.89
C ALA A 457 -20.28 10.09 -11.08
N TYR A 458 -20.96 10.64 -10.08
CA TYR A 458 -21.93 9.89 -9.27
C TYR A 458 -23.24 9.58 -10.01
N ASP A 459 -23.68 10.41 -10.96
CA ASP A 459 -24.81 10.11 -11.82
C ASP A 459 -24.55 8.88 -12.71
N ASN A 460 -23.29 8.66 -13.11
CA ASN A 460 -22.93 7.42 -13.80
C ASN A 460 -23.19 6.18 -12.92
N LEU A 461 -22.93 6.27 -11.60
CA LEU A 461 -23.27 5.18 -10.67
C LEU A 461 -24.78 4.97 -10.59
N VAL A 462 -25.57 6.04 -10.60
CA VAL A 462 -27.04 5.94 -10.58
C VAL A 462 -27.57 5.26 -11.84
N ILE A 463 -26.98 5.57 -13.01
CA ILE A 463 -27.37 4.97 -14.29
C ILE A 463 -26.99 3.49 -14.34
N GLN A 464 -25.78 3.13 -13.89
CA GLN A 464 -25.27 1.76 -13.93
C GLN A 464 -25.89 0.87 -12.85
N TYR A 465 -26.12 1.41 -11.65
CA TYR A 465 -26.61 0.68 -10.49
C TYR A 465 -27.90 1.31 -9.93
N PRO A 466 -29.00 1.32 -10.70
CA PRO A 466 -30.24 2.03 -10.33
C PRO A 466 -30.96 1.43 -9.12
N LYS A 467 -30.58 0.23 -8.68
CA LYS A 467 -31.13 -0.46 -7.49
C LYS A 467 -30.28 -0.28 -6.23
N GLU A 468 -29.19 0.48 -6.31
CA GLU A 468 -28.32 0.76 -5.17
C GLU A 468 -28.48 2.21 -4.73
N THR A 469 -28.38 2.47 -3.42
CA THR A 469 -28.60 3.81 -2.87
C THR A 469 -27.39 4.73 -2.90
N ASP A 470 -26.18 4.18 -3.02
CA ASP A 470 -24.93 4.93 -2.83
C ASP A 470 -24.81 6.10 -3.81
N GLY A 471 -25.04 5.85 -5.10
CA GLY A 471 -24.98 6.89 -6.14
C GLY A 471 -25.97 8.02 -5.87
N PHE A 472 -27.21 7.69 -5.49
CA PHE A 472 -28.24 8.70 -5.19
C PHE A 472 -27.87 9.54 -3.96
N VAL A 473 -27.41 8.91 -2.88
CA VAL A 473 -27.01 9.60 -1.64
C VAL A 473 -25.82 10.52 -1.89
N LEU A 474 -24.83 10.08 -2.67
CA LEU A 474 -23.65 10.88 -3.01
C LEU A 474 -24.00 12.06 -3.90
N CYS A 475 -24.80 11.87 -4.96
CA CYS A 475 -25.32 12.98 -5.78
C CYS A 475 -26.06 14.00 -4.92
N ALA A 476 -27.01 13.54 -4.10
CA ALA A 476 -27.81 14.41 -3.24
C ALA A 476 -26.95 15.20 -2.24
N ARG A 477 -25.94 14.56 -1.65
CA ARG A 477 -24.98 15.21 -0.74
C ARG A 477 -24.19 16.32 -1.44
N VAL A 478 -23.71 16.07 -2.66
CA VAL A 478 -22.97 17.09 -3.43
C VAL A 478 -23.89 18.22 -3.88
N LEU A 479 -25.12 17.92 -4.30
CA LEU A 479 -26.13 18.92 -4.66
C LEU A 479 -26.50 19.81 -3.47
N LEU A 480 -26.58 19.24 -2.26
CA LEU A 480 -26.77 20.00 -1.02
C LEU A 480 -25.63 21.01 -0.81
N LYS A 481 -24.37 20.61 -1.00
CA LYS A 481 -23.21 21.53 -0.93
C LYS A 481 -23.22 22.62 -2.02
N MET A 482 -23.93 22.38 -3.13
CA MET A 482 -24.13 23.36 -4.20
C MET A 482 -25.35 24.27 -3.94
N ASN A 483 -26.01 24.16 -2.78
CA ASN A 483 -27.26 24.83 -2.44
C ASN A 483 -28.42 24.51 -3.41
N ASN A 484 -28.35 23.39 -4.13
CA ASN A 484 -29.41 22.92 -5.02
C ASN A 484 -30.29 21.91 -4.28
N TYR A 485 -31.13 22.45 -3.38
CA TYR A 485 -31.91 21.64 -2.45
C TYR A 485 -33.03 20.83 -3.12
N ASP A 486 -33.64 21.34 -4.18
CA ASP A 486 -34.76 20.66 -4.85
C ASP A 486 -34.32 19.38 -5.55
N ASP A 487 -33.20 19.44 -6.29
CA ASP A 487 -32.63 18.24 -6.90
C ASP A 487 -32.12 17.28 -5.83
N ALA A 488 -31.45 17.78 -4.77
CA ALA A 488 -31.00 16.94 -3.66
C ALA A 488 -32.15 16.16 -3.00
N ILE A 489 -33.30 16.82 -2.74
CA ILE A 489 -34.50 16.18 -2.20
C ILE A 489 -35.00 15.11 -3.18
N SER A 490 -35.01 15.38 -4.48
CA SER A 490 -35.42 14.39 -5.50
C SER A 490 -34.55 13.12 -5.45
N TYR A 491 -33.23 13.27 -5.42
CA TYR A 491 -32.31 12.14 -5.34
C TYR A 491 -32.44 11.37 -4.02
N TYR A 492 -32.54 12.05 -2.88
CA TYR A 492 -32.76 11.37 -1.59
C TYR A 492 -34.12 10.66 -1.54
N THR A 493 -35.17 11.24 -2.11
CA THR A 493 -36.50 10.61 -2.17
C THR A 493 -36.45 9.33 -3.00
N LYS A 494 -35.75 9.35 -4.15
CA LYS A 494 -35.49 8.15 -4.95
C LYS A 494 -34.68 7.11 -4.16
N ALA A 495 -33.62 7.51 -3.47
CA ALA A 495 -32.86 6.62 -2.60
C ALA A 495 -33.74 5.96 -1.53
N LEU A 496 -34.66 6.73 -0.94
CA LEU A 496 -35.59 6.25 0.09
C LEU A 496 -36.54 5.17 -0.44
N THR A 497 -36.95 5.24 -1.71
CA THR A 497 -37.78 4.19 -2.34
C THR A 497 -37.04 2.86 -2.51
N ILE A 498 -35.71 2.89 -2.54
CA ILE A 498 -34.86 1.71 -2.72
C ILE A 498 -34.49 1.11 -1.35
N ASN A 499 -34.05 1.94 -0.40
CA ASN A 499 -33.69 1.52 0.94
C ASN A 499 -34.30 2.44 2.00
N THR A 500 -35.32 1.96 2.68
CA THR A 500 -36.04 2.70 3.71
C THR A 500 -35.35 2.73 5.07
N GLU A 501 -34.27 1.97 5.26
CA GLU A 501 -33.60 1.77 6.56
C GLU A 501 -32.29 2.55 6.71
N LEU A 502 -31.84 3.22 5.64
CA LEU A 502 -30.54 3.88 5.62
C LEU A 502 -30.60 5.28 6.27
N PRO A 503 -29.92 5.51 7.41
CA PRO A 503 -30.04 6.77 8.18
C PRO A 503 -29.56 8.01 7.43
N SER A 504 -28.54 7.86 6.57
CA SER A 504 -27.94 8.96 5.80
C SER A 504 -28.94 9.65 4.86
N ILE A 505 -29.97 8.93 4.39
CA ILE A 505 -31.03 9.48 3.55
C ILE A 505 -31.92 10.43 4.35
N TYR A 506 -32.41 10.00 5.51
CA TYR A 506 -33.27 10.83 6.38
C TYR A 506 -32.53 12.05 6.89
N LYS A 507 -31.28 11.88 7.37
CA LYS A 507 -30.42 12.99 7.81
C LYS A 507 -30.21 14.01 6.70
N GLY A 508 -29.91 13.54 5.48
CA GLY A 508 -29.74 14.38 4.30
C GLY A 508 -31.01 15.13 3.88
N LEU A 509 -32.16 14.46 3.87
CA LEU A 509 -33.46 15.10 3.61
C LEU A 509 -33.79 16.16 4.64
N ALA A 510 -33.63 15.84 5.93
CA ALA A 510 -33.88 16.79 7.01
C ALA A 510 -32.96 18.02 6.88
N ARG A 511 -31.68 17.86 6.53
CA ARG A 511 -30.77 18.99 6.23
C ARG A 511 -31.25 19.82 5.04
N CYS A 512 -31.71 19.19 3.96
CA CYS A 512 -32.28 19.91 2.81
C CYS A 512 -33.52 20.74 3.20
N PHE A 513 -34.43 20.16 4.00
CA PHE A 513 -35.63 20.88 4.44
C PHE A 513 -35.32 21.98 5.46
N MET A 514 -34.32 21.78 6.33
CA MET A 514 -33.80 22.85 7.21
C MET A 514 -33.25 24.02 6.39
N ALA A 515 -32.40 23.75 5.39
CA ALA A 515 -31.84 24.78 4.52
C ALA A 515 -32.91 25.53 3.68
N LYS A 516 -34.05 24.88 3.41
CA LYS A 516 -35.24 25.51 2.79
C LYS A 516 -36.16 26.21 3.80
N ASN A 517 -35.74 26.34 5.05
CA ASN A 517 -36.52 26.88 6.17
C ASN A 517 -37.88 26.16 6.41
N ASN A 518 -37.96 24.89 6.05
CA ASN A 518 -39.14 24.05 6.29
C ASN A 518 -38.90 23.12 7.49
N LEU A 519 -38.80 23.74 8.66
CA LEU A 519 -38.44 23.09 9.92
C LEU A 519 -39.43 22.00 10.35
N THR A 520 -40.72 22.14 10.00
CA THR A 520 -41.76 21.15 10.34
C THR A 520 -41.59 19.84 9.58
N LYS A 521 -41.30 19.90 8.27
CA LYS A 521 -40.99 18.70 7.48
C LYS A 521 -39.64 18.10 7.87
N ALA A 522 -38.64 18.93 8.16
CA ALA A 522 -37.35 18.45 8.66
C ALA A 522 -37.52 17.66 9.96
N LEU A 523 -38.32 18.18 10.90
CA LEU A 523 -38.63 17.49 12.16
C LEU A 523 -39.33 16.16 11.92
N ASP A 524 -40.36 16.13 11.07
CA ASP A 524 -41.10 14.90 10.76
C ASP A 524 -40.17 13.79 10.24
N ILE A 525 -39.29 14.12 9.30
CA ILE A 525 -38.32 13.17 8.72
C ILE A 525 -37.32 12.68 9.77
N SER A 526 -36.80 13.57 10.62
CA SER A 526 -35.89 13.17 11.70
C SER A 526 -36.58 12.30 12.76
N LEU A 527 -37.85 12.57 13.09
CA LEU A 527 -38.64 11.73 14.01
C LEU A 527 -38.95 10.36 13.40
N GLN A 528 -39.19 10.27 12.09
CA GLN A 528 -39.32 8.98 11.39
C GLN A 528 -38.06 8.14 11.54
N LEU A 529 -36.87 8.74 11.42
CA LEU A 529 -35.61 8.04 11.67
C LEU A 529 -35.46 7.66 13.15
N GLN A 530 -35.81 8.54 14.09
CA GLN A 530 -35.73 8.26 15.52
C GLN A 530 -36.64 7.09 15.93
N TYR A 531 -37.85 7.01 15.36
CA TYR A 531 -38.75 5.88 15.60
C TYR A 531 -38.14 4.54 15.18
N ARG A 532 -37.39 4.52 14.06
CA ARG A 532 -36.71 3.32 13.56
C ARG A 532 -35.40 3.02 14.31
N LYS A 533 -34.65 4.07 14.64
CA LYS A 533 -33.34 4.00 15.31
C LYS A 533 -33.27 5.05 16.44
N PRO A 534 -33.80 4.71 17.63
CA PRO A 534 -33.82 5.64 18.77
C PRO A 534 -32.42 6.02 19.26
N ASP A 535 -31.44 5.12 19.09
CA ASP A 535 -30.07 5.28 19.57
C ASP A 535 -29.15 6.05 18.61
N ASP A 536 -29.68 6.57 17.48
CA ASP A 536 -28.88 7.37 16.54
C ASP A 536 -28.60 8.78 17.12
N VAL A 537 -27.46 8.91 17.79
CA VAL A 537 -27.00 10.13 18.45
C VAL A 537 -26.99 11.34 17.51
N GLU A 538 -26.49 11.20 16.28
CA GLU A 538 -26.42 12.32 15.33
C GLU A 538 -27.81 12.77 14.89
N ASN A 539 -28.77 11.85 14.73
CA ASN A 539 -30.16 12.21 14.45
C ASN A 539 -30.83 12.91 15.64
N ASN A 540 -30.59 12.43 16.87
CA ASN A 540 -31.14 13.06 18.08
C ASN A 540 -30.58 14.49 18.27
N ILE A 541 -29.29 14.69 17.99
CA ILE A 541 -28.68 16.03 17.92
C ILE A 541 -29.37 16.88 16.85
N GLN A 542 -29.64 16.34 15.66
CA GLN A 542 -30.35 17.05 14.60
C GLN A 542 -31.78 17.44 15.01
N ILE A 543 -32.51 16.56 15.69
CA ILE A 543 -33.84 16.87 16.26
C ILE A 543 -33.73 18.02 17.26
N ALA A 544 -32.77 17.97 18.18
CA ALA A 544 -32.56 19.04 19.15
C ALA A 544 -32.22 20.39 18.49
N LYS A 545 -31.42 20.38 17.41
CA LYS A 545 -31.19 21.59 16.59
C LYS A 545 -32.50 22.11 16.02
N ILE A 546 -33.30 21.26 15.37
CA ILE A 546 -34.60 21.65 14.79
C ILE A 546 -35.55 22.20 15.86
N TYR A 547 -35.62 21.58 17.05
CA TYR A 547 -36.39 22.10 18.17
C TYR A 547 -35.88 23.45 18.66
N SER A 548 -34.56 23.65 18.70
CA SER A 548 -33.95 24.93 19.06
C SER A 548 -34.33 26.04 18.07
N HIS A 549 -34.31 25.75 16.76
CA HIS A 549 -34.77 26.67 15.70
C HIS A 549 -36.28 26.95 15.79
N LEU A 550 -37.07 25.96 16.22
CA LEU A 550 -38.52 26.13 16.50
C LEU A 550 -38.81 26.81 17.85
N HIS A 551 -37.79 27.28 18.58
CA HIS A 551 -37.89 27.85 19.93
C HIS A 551 -38.49 26.90 20.99
N LYS A 552 -38.48 25.59 20.73
CA LYS A 552 -38.94 24.53 21.63
C LYS A 552 -37.79 24.06 22.52
N TYR A 553 -37.31 24.96 23.37
CA TYR A 553 -36.08 24.77 24.14
C TYR A 553 -36.16 23.64 25.18
N ASN A 554 -37.34 23.37 25.75
CA ASN A 554 -37.50 22.30 26.72
C ASN A 554 -37.41 20.93 26.03
N GLU A 555 -38.07 20.77 24.89
CA GLU A 555 -38.00 19.56 24.06
C GLU A 555 -36.59 19.35 23.52
N ALA A 556 -35.90 20.41 23.09
CA ALA A 556 -34.49 20.34 22.70
C ALA A 556 -33.59 19.86 23.85
N GLU A 557 -33.77 20.39 25.05
CA GLU A 557 -33.00 19.99 26.24
C GLU A 557 -33.23 18.51 26.60
N GLU A 558 -34.47 18.02 26.55
CA GLU A 558 -34.78 16.62 26.83
C GLU A 558 -34.08 15.68 25.85
N GLU A 559 -34.10 16.00 24.55
CA GLU A 559 -33.39 15.21 23.53
C GLU A 559 -31.86 15.23 23.74
N LEU A 560 -31.29 16.39 24.08
CA LEU A 560 -29.86 16.51 24.36
C LEU A 560 -29.45 15.74 25.61
N LYS A 561 -30.29 15.71 26.64
CA LYS A 561 -30.04 14.88 27.84
C LYS A 561 -30.01 13.40 27.50
N LYS A 562 -30.89 12.92 26.61
CA LYS A 562 -30.84 11.52 26.13
C LYS A 562 -29.50 11.22 25.46
N VAL A 563 -29.02 12.13 24.61
CA VAL A 563 -27.70 12.01 23.96
C VAL A 563 -26.57 11.95 24.99
N LEU A 564 -26.59 12.82 26.00
CA LEU A 564 -25.53 12.89 27.03
C LEU A 564 -25.57 11.71 28.02
N VAL A 565 -26.71 11.03 28.17
CA VAL A 565 -26.78 9.75 28.90
C VAL A 565 -26.08 8.63 28.12
N ALA A 566 -26.20 8.63 26.78
CA ALA A 566 -25.53 7.66 25.93
C ALA A 566 -24.03 7.98 25.73
N GLU A 567 -23.69 9.25 25.53
CA GLU A 567 -22.34 9.76 25.28
C GLU A 567 -22.06 11.00 26.13
N GLU A 568 -21.58 10.80 27.36
CA GLU A 568 -21.32 11.88 28.32
C GLU A 568 -20.30 12.93 27.80
N GLY A 569 -19.37 12.51 26.94
CA GLY A 569 -18.34 13.35 26.34
C GLY A 569 -18.73 14.07 25.04
N ASN A 570 -19.98 13.97 24.57
CA ASN A 570 -20.36 14.52 23.26
C ASN A 570 -20.34 16.06 23.27
N SER A 571 -19.31 16.65 22.66
CA SER A 571 -19.08 18.10 22.65
C SER A 571 -20.18 18.86 21.89
N SER A 572 -20.63 18.35 20.75
CA SER A 572 -21.70 18.95 19.96
C SER A 572 -23.01 19.05 20.74
N ALA A 573 -23.39 17.99 21.45
CA ALA A 573 -24.58 17.99 22.29
C ALA A 573 -24.46 18.99 23.45
N LYS A 574 -23.29 19.08 24.10
CA LYS A 574 -23.02 20.08 25.16
C LYS A 574 -23.03 21.52 24.62
N ALA A 575 -22.48 21.76 23.44
CA ALA A 575 -22.49 23.08 22.82
C ALA A 575 -23.92 23.56 22.53
N ILE A 576 -24.77 22.69 21.96
CA ILE A 576 -26.19 22.99 21.70
C ILE A 576 -26.95 23.13 23.03
N LEU A 577 -26.65 22.31 24.04
CA LEU A 577 -27.25 22.46 25.37
C LEU A 577 -26.85 23.78 26.02
N GLY A 578 -25.62 24.23 25.81
CA GLY A 578 -25.13 25.55 26.20
C GLY A 578 -25.94 26.68 25.57
N LEU A 579 -26.20 26.58 24.26
CA LEU A 579 -27.10 27.49 23.54
C LEU A 579 -28.52 27.48 24.11
N VAL A 580 -29.11 26.30 24.29
CA VAL A 580 -30.47 26.14 24.84
C VAL A 580 -30.56 26.76 26.24
N ASN A 581 -29.56 26.55 27.09
CA ASN A 581 -29.49 27.15 28.42
C ASN A 581 -29.32 28.68 28.37
N TYR A 582 -28.50 29.18 27.46
CA TYR A 582 -28.34 30.62 27.22
C TYR A 582 -29.68 31.27 26.82
N GLU A 583 -30.43 30.67 25.88
CA GLU A 583 -31.73 31.19 25.44
C GLU A 583 -32.80 31.16 26.55
N LYS A 584 -32.75 30.12 27.40
CA LYS A 584 -33.56 30.02 28.62
C LYS A 584 -33.14 31.03 29.70
N GLY A 585 -31.95 31.62 29.59
CA GLY A 585 -31.39 32.58 30.54
C GLY A 585 -30.61 31.96 31.69
N ASP A 586 -30.35 30.64 31.67
CA ASP A 586 -29.48 29.98 32.64
C ASP A 586 -28.01 30.10 32.22
N LEU A 587 -27.44 31.27 32.52
CA LEU A 587 -26.06 31.61 32.16
C LEU A 587 -25.02 30.71 32.83
N SER A 588 -25.32 30.18 34.03
CA SER A 588 -24.41 29.29 34.76
C SER A 588 -24.31 27.93 34.10
N ALA A 589 -25.46 27.34 33.75
CA ALA A 589 -25.49 26.08 33.00
C ALA A 589 -24.93 26.26 31.58
N ALA A 590 -25.17 27.41 30.93
CA ALA A 590 -24.60 27.72 29.62
C ALA A 590 -23.06 27.78 29.67
N GLU A 591 -22.49 28.54 30.61
CA GLU A 591 -21.03 28.67 30.80
C GLU A 591 -20.38 27.30 31.03
N LYS A 592 -20.97 26.48 31.91
CA LYS A 592 -20.48 25.12 32.20
C LYS A 592 -20.47 24.24 30.96
N ASN A 593 -21.61 24.11 30.27
CA ASN A 593 -21.74 23.18 29.14
C ASN A 593 -20.86 23.59 27.96
N LEU A 594 -20.74 24.90 27.67
CA LEU A 594 -19.86 25.40 26.61
C LEU A 594 -18.38 25.20 26.93
N SER A 595 -17.98 25.46 28.17
CA SER A 595 -16.59 25.23 28.61
C SER A 595 -16.21 23.75 28.51
N GLU A 596 -17.12 22.85 28.91
CA GLU A 596 -16.92 21.40 28.77
C GLU A 596 -16.90 20.95 27.30
N ALA A 597 -17.72 21.55 26.43
CA ALA A 597 -17.72 21.28 25.00
C ALA A 597 -16.37 21.67 24.35
N LEU A 598 -15.86 22.86 24.69
CA LEU A 598 -14.60 23.39 24.17
C LEU A 598 -13.37 22.67 24.73
N ALA A 599 -13.44 22.14 25.95
CA ALA A 599 -12.38 21.28 26.49
C ALA A 599 -12.17 20.00 25.66
N VAL A 600 -13.23 19.52 24.99
CA VAL A 600 -13.18 18.35 24.09
C VAL A 600 -12.91 18.77 22.64
N ASN A 601 -13.56 19.84 22.16
CA ASN A 601 -13.41 20.35 20.80
C ASN A 601 -13.12 21.86 20.79
N PHE A 602 -11.85 22.22 20.99
CA PHE A 602 -11.39 23.62 20.94
C PHE A 602 -11.57 24.29 19.57
N LYS A 603 -11.76 23.53 18.48
CA LYS A 603 -11.93 24.10 17.13
C LYS A 603 -13.36 24.58 16.84
N ASP A 604 -14.28 24.45 17.78
CA ASP A 604 -15.64 24.92 17.61
C ASP A 604 -15.73 26.45 17.82
N ALA A 605 -15.61 27.19 16.72
CA ALA A 605 -15.66 28.64 16.73
C ALA A 605 -17.00 29.20 17.23
N ASN A 606 -18.11 28.49 16.97
CA ASN A 606 -19.45 28.92 17.37
C ASN A 606 -19.62 28.77 18.89
N ALA A 607 -19.09 27.70 19.47
CA ALA A 607 -19.07 27.54 20.92
C ALA A 607 -18.22 28.63 21.61
N HIS A 608 -17.06 29.01 21.04
CA HIS A 608 -16.26 30.14 21.53
C HIS A 608 -17.03 31.47 21.46
N ALA A 609 -17.65 31.78 20.32
CA ALA A 609 -18.43 33.01 20.13
C ALA A 609 -19.63 33.08 21.10
N LEU A 610 -20.32 31.95 21.31
CA LEU A 610 -21.44 31.87 22.24
C LEU A 610 -20.99 31.98 23.71
N LEU A 611 -19.85 31.37 24.07
CA LEU A 611 -19.28 31.51 25.41
C LEU A 611 -18.85 32.96 25.69
N ALA A 612 -18.33 33.67 24.68
CA ALA A 612 -18.05 35.10 24.79
C ALA A 612 -19.33 35.90 25.11
N LEU A 613 -20.46 35.60 24.45
CA LEU A 613 -21.75 36.22 24.76
C LEU A 613 -22.23 35.90 26.18
N VAL A 614 -22.08 34.66 26.64
CA VAL A 614 -22.39 34.28 28.04
C VAL A 614 -21.54 35.08 29.04
N HIS A 615 -20.24 35.23 28.77
CA HIS A 615 -19.34 36.03 29.61
C HIS A 615 -19.68 37.52 29.61
N ILE A 616 -20.10 38.07 28.46
CA ILE A 616 -20.60 39.45 28.34
C ILE A 616 -21.83 39.66 29.23
N GLU A 617 -22.83 38.77 29.17
CA GLU A 617 -24.02 38.84 30.01
C GLU A 617 -23.69 38.66 31.51
N ASN A 618 -22.63 37.91 31.84
CA ASN A 618 -22.08 37.76 33.19
C ASN A 618 -21.11 38.90 33.61
N ASN A 619 -20.94 39.94 32.80
CA ASN A 619 -20.04 41.08 33.05
C ASN A 619 -18.55 40.70 33.22
N LYS A 620 -18.12 39.61 32.56
CA LYS A 620 -16.73 39.09 32.57
C LYS A 620 -16.02 39.47 31.26
N VAL A 621 -15.75 40.76 31.07
CA VAL A 621 -15.27 41.32 29.79
C VAL A 621 -13.93 40.72 29.33
N GLU A 622 -12.96 40.55 30.22
CA GLU A 622 -11.63 40.01 29.85
C GLU A 622 -11.70 38.57 29.34
N LEU A 623 -12.54 37.73 29.95
CA LEU A 623 -12.76 36.36 29.48
C LEU A 623 -13.45 36.36 28.11
N ALA A 624 -14.45 37.23 27.91
CA ALA A 624 -15.11 37.36 26.62
C ALA A 624 -14.14 37.76 25.48
N ARG A 625 -13.19 38.67 25.76
CA ARG A 625 -12.13 39.05 24.79
C ARG A 625 -11.23 37.87 24.45
N GLY A 626 -10.88 37.06 25.46
CA GLY A 626 -10.12 35.82 25.27
C GLY A 626 -10.84 34.83 24.34
N GLU A 627 -12.13 34.61 24.56
CA GLU A 627 -12.93 33.70 23.74
C GLU A 627 -13.13 34.20 22.31
N ILE A 628 -13.27 35.51 22.10
CA ILE A 628 -13.30 36.09 20.75
C ILE A 628 -11.97 35.88 20.01
N ALA A 629 -10.84 36.05 20.70
CA ALA A 629 -9.52 35.79 20.12
C ALA A 629 -9.36 34.31 19.73
N ASN A 630 -9.85 33.40 20.58
CA ASN A 630 -9.88 31.96 20.27
C ASN A 630 -10.77 31.69 19.05
N ALA A 631 -11.98 32.25 18.98
CA ALA A 631 -12.88 32.10 17.84
C ALA A 631 -12.24 32.55 16.52
N ARG A 632 -11.51 33.68 16.52
CA ARG A 632 -10.77 34.15 15.33
C ARG A 632 -9.59 33.25 14.97
N PHE A 633 -8.89 32.70 15.97
CA PHE A 633 -7.78 31.78 15.74
C PHE A 633 -8.22 30.49 15.02
N VAL A 634 -9.44 30.02 15.29
CA VAL A 634 -10.00 28.80 14.68
C VAL A 634 -10.84 29.05 13.41
N ASP A 635 -10.71 30.23 12.81
CA ASP A 635 -11.43 30.66 11.59
C ASP A 635 -12.96 30.71 11.78
N GLY A 636 -13.39 31.40 12.84
CA GLY A 636 -14.81 31.56 13.19
C GLY A 636 -15.59 32.53 12.32
N TYR A 637 -16.91 32.33 12.26
CA TYR A 637 -17.84 33.20 11.56
C TYR A 637 -17.75 34.64 12.09
N GLU A 638 -17.29 35.56 11.24
CA GLU A 638 -17.09 36.98 11.56
C GLU A 638 -18.37 37.68 12.04
N VAL A 639 -19.53 37.10 11.70
CA VAL A 639 -20.87 37.56 12.07
C VAL A 639 -21.06 37.69 13.60
N LEU A 640 -20.98 36.57 14.33
CA LEU A 640 -21.18 36.57 15.79
C LEU A 640 -20.04 37.25 16.53
N ILE A 641 -18.82 37.14 15.99
CA ILE A 641 -17.63 37.79 16.53
C ILE A 641 -17.81 39.31 16.51
N SER A 642 -18.23 39.88 15.38
CA SER A 642 -18.51 41.32 15.24
C SER A 642 -19.60 41.77 16.22
N TYR A 643 -20.67 40.99 16.39
CA TYR A 643 -21.72 41.31 17.35
C TYR A 643 -21.21 41.28 18.80
N ALA A 644 -20.42 40.28 19.20
CA ALA A 644 -19.84 40.18 20.54
C ALA A 644 -18.85 41.33 20.82
N GLU A 645 -18.04 41.73 19.84
CA GLU A 645 -17.15 42.89 19.96
C GLU A 645 -17.92 44.19 20.13
N GLY A 646 -18.99 44.39 19.35
CA GLY A 646 -19.88 45.53 19.52
C GLY A 646 -20.47 45.59 20.94
N ARG A 647 -20.89 44.45 21.49
CA ARG A 647 -21.40 44.35 22.89
C ARG A 647 -20.34 44.70 23.93
N ILE A 648 -19.09 44.29 23.76
CA ILE A 648 -18.00 44.65 24.67
C ILE A 648 -17.77 46.17 24.64
N LEU A 649 -17.72 46.77 23.45
CA LEU A 649 -17.50 48.21 23.29
C LEU A 649 -18.68 49.04 23.83
N GLU A 650 -19.92 48.55 23.69
CA GLU A 650 -21.11 49.14 24.31
C GLU A 650 -20.96 49.19 25.84
N MET A 651 -20.47 48.11 26.47
CA MET A 651 -20.23 48.05 27.92
C MET A 651 -19.10 48.97 28.39
N GLU A 652 -18.11 49.23 27.53
CA GLU A 652 -17.02 50.19 27.78
C GLU A 652 -17.42 51.65 27.55
N GLY A 653 -18.65 51.90 27.08
CA GLY A 653 -19.13 53.25 26.74
C GLY A 653 -18.61 53.80 25.41
N LYS A 654 -17.93 53.00 24.59
CA LYS A 654 -17.43 53.37 23.26
C LYS A 654 -18.50 53.17 22.20
N PHE A 655 -19.59 53.93 22.30
CA PHE A 655 -20.80 53.69 21.51
C PHE A 655 -20.61 53.85 19.99
N ASN A 656 -19.76 54.79 19.52
CA ASN A 656 -19.50 54.95 18.08
C ASN A 656 -18.80 53.72 17.47
N ASP A 657 -17.81 53.17 18.17
CA ASP A 657 -17.10 51.97 17.73
C ASP A 657 -18.02 50.74 17.81
N ALA A 658 -18.83 50.63 18.87
CA ALA A 658 -19.83 49.56 19.00
C ALA A 658 -20.80 49.53 17.80
N ILE A 659 -21.30 50.69 17.37
CA ILE A 659 -22.19 50.80 16.20
C ILE A 659 -21.49 50.34 14.92
N ALA A 660 -20.20 50.64 14.74
CA ALA A 660 -19.44 50.18 13.57
C ALA A 660 -19.39 48.64 13.50
N PHE A 661 -19.09 47.98 14.62
CA PHE A 661 -19.09 46.52 14.70
C PHE A 661 -20.48 45.89 14.55
N TYR A 662 -21.53 46.53 15.07
CA TYR A 662 -22.91 46.08 14.81
C TYR A 662 -23.29 46.18 13.33
N ASN A 663 -22.91 47.27 12.65
CA ASN A 663 -23.13 47.41 11.21
C ASN A 663 -22.31 46.39 10.40
N GLN A 664 -21.09 46.06 10.83
CA GLN A 664 -20.30 44.98 10.24
C GLN A 664 -21.03 43.63 10.38
N SER A 665 -21.61 43.34 11.55
CA SER A 665 -22.43 42.15 11.76
C SER A 665 -23.64 42.10 10.81
N ILE A 666 -24.33 43.23 10.58
CA ILE A 666 -25.46 43.33 9.65
C ILE A 666 -25.01 43.08 8.21
N ASN A 667 -23.91 43.70 7.79
CA ASN A 667 -23.36 43.54 6.42
C ASN A 667 -22.94 42.09 6.14
N ASN A 668 -22.54 41.36 7.17
CA ASN A 668 -22.19 39.95 7.07
C ASN A 668 -23.40 39.00 7.16
N GLY A 669 -24.63 39.52 7.18
CA GLY A 669 -25.87 38.75 7.10
C GLY A 669 -26.75 38.78 8.35
N TYR A 670 -26.24 39.23 9.50
CA TYR A 670 -26.97 39.17 10.77
C TYR A 670 -27.78 40.44 11.03
N ASN A 671 -28.84 40.58 10.24
CA ASN A 671 -29.78 41.68 10.31
C ASN A 671 -30.99 41.31 11.20
N THR A 672 -30.85 41.51 12.52
CA THR A 672 -31.88 41.11 13.49
C THR A 672 -32.40 42.29 14.32
N ALA A 673 -33.63 42.17 14.80
CA ALA A 673 -34.26 43.18 15.66
C ALA A 673 -33.44 43.49 16.93
N ALA A 674 -32.70 42.51 17.48
CA ALA A 674 -31.84 42.73 18.63
C ALA A 674 -30.61 43.60 18.32
N VAL A 675 -29.98 43.41 17.15
CA VAL A 675 -28.83 44.24 16.74
C VAL A 675 -29.29 45.68 16.53
N HIS A 676 -30.42 45.88 15.84
CA HIS A 676 -31.03 47.20 15.69
C HIS A 676 -31.43 47.84 17.02
N TYR A 677 -31.92 47.06 17.98
CA TYR A 677 -32.22 47.55 19.33
C TYR A 677 -30.97 48.01 20.08
N ARG A 678 -29.83 47.32 19.91
CA ARG A 678 -28.53 47.70 20.49
C ARG A 678 -27.96 48.96 19.85
N ILE A 679 -28.01 49.07 18.52
CA ILE A 679 -27.64 50.29 17.79
C ILE A 679 -28.50 51.47 18.27
N ALA A 680 -29.82 51.29 18.37
CA ALA A 680 -30.74 52.34 18.83
C ALA A 680 -30.42 52.80 20.26
N ASN A 681 -30.13 51.88 21.19
CA ASN A 681 -29.71 52.23 22.55
C ASN A 681 -28.36 52.94 22.58
N SER A 682 -27.39 52.51 21.77
CA SER A 682 -26.07 53.15 21.67
C SER A 682 -26.17 54.57 21.12
N LEU A 683 -27.01 54.79 20.09
CA LEU A 683 -27.31 56.11 19.54
C LEU A 683 -28.04 57.01 20.55
N LYS A 684 -28.96 56.45 21.33
CA LYS A 684 -29.64 57.17 22.42
C LYS A 684 -28.65 57.61 23.51
N SER A 685 -27.68 56.77 23.86
CA SER A 685 -26.60 57.12 24.80
C SER A 685 -25.65 58.19 24.27
N LEU A 686 -25.58 58.35 22.94
CA LEU A 686 -24.86 59.42 22.25
C LEU A 686 -25.72 60.67 22.00
N GLU A 687 -26.94 60.73 22.56
CA GLU A 687 -27.91 61.82 22.38
C GLU A 687 -28.35 62.04 20.91
N LYS A 688 -28.14 61.05 20.04
CA LYS A 688 -28.57 61.06 18.63
C LYS A 688 -29.99 60.52 18.50
N TYR A 689 -30.96 61.23 19.06
CA TYR A 689 -32.33 60.73 19.22
C TYR A 689 -33.06 60.46 17.89
N ASP A 690 -32.86 61.27 16.86
CA ASP A 690 -33.49 61.07 15.54
C ASP A 690 -32.99 59.78 14.86
N GLU A 691 -31.69 59.49 14.98
CA GLU A 691 -31.10 58.27 14.44
C GLU A 691 -31.58 57.05 15.25
N ALA A 692 -31.60 57.17 16.58
CA ALA A 692 -32.08 56.13 17.48
C ALA A 692 -33.56 55.78 17.22
N LEU A 693 -34.42 56.77 16.98
CA LEU A 693 -35.83 56.58 16.64
C LEU A 693 -36.00 55.76 15.36
N ARG A 694 -35.25 56.08 14.30
CA ARG A 694 -35.28 55.30 13.05
C ARG A 694 -34.90 53.85 13.29
N GLU A 695 -33.87 53.60 14.09
CA GLU A 695 -33.43 52.24 14.42
C GLU A 695 -34.46 51.51 15.31
N TYR A 696 -35.10 52.16 16.28
CA TYR A 696 -36.19 51.57 17.06
C TYR A 696 -37.40 51.18 16.20
N HIS A 697 -37.75 51.98 15.19
CA HIS A 697 -38.78 51.60 14.23
C HIS A 697 -38.38 50.37 13.41
N LYS A 698 -37.10 50.25 13.03
CA LYS A 698 -36.58 49.04 12.35
C LYS A 698 -36.73 47.80 13.22
N VAL A 699 -36.50 47.88 14.53
CA VAL A 699 -36.72 46.77 15.48
C VAL A 699 -38.12 46.19 15.32
N LEU A 700 -39.15 47.04 15.37
CA LEU A 700 -40.56 46.63 15.26
C LEU A 700 -40.96 46.18 13.85
N SER A 701 -40.28 46.68 12.80
CA SER A 701 -40.51 46.22 11.43
C SER A 701 -39.90 44.84 11.16
N ILE A 702 -38.75 44.54 11.77
CA ILE A 702 -38.05 43.26 11.61
C ILE A 702 -38.74 42.19 12.46
N ASP A 703 -39.06 42.51 13.71
CA ASP A 703 -39.78 41.62 14.61
C ASP A 703 -40.83 42.39 15.42
N PRO A 704 -42.09 42.39 14.96
CA PRO A 704 -43.20 43.03 15.65
C PRO A 704 -43.46 42.47 17.06
N ALA A 705 -42.97 41.27 17.34
CA ALA A 705 -43.18 40.55 18.59
C ALA A 705 -41.88 40.44 19.41
N PHE A 706 -40.91 41.32 19.18
CA PHE A 706 -39.67 41.37 19.94
C PHE A 706 -39.91 41.38 21.46
N LYS A 707 -39.08 40.68 22.23
CA LYS A 707 -39.26 40.54 23.70
C LYS A 707 -39.40 41.89 24.42
N LYS A 708 -38.72 42.92 23.89
CA LYS A 708 -38.78 44.30 24.40
C LYS A 708 -39.58 45.22 23.48
N ALA A 709 -40.49 44.69 22.67
CA ALA A 709 -41.28 45.47 21.73
C ALA A 709 -42.12 46.52 22.46
N ASP A 710 -42.67 46.20 23.63
CA ASP A 710 -43.45 47.17 24.42
C ASP A 710 -42.54 48.25 25.04
N ASP A 711 -41.33 47.89 25.48
CA ASP A 711 -40.31 48.86 25.90
C ASP A 711 -39.92 49.76 24.72
N VAL A 712 -39.76 49.20 23.52
CA VAL A 712 -39.42 49.94 22.30
C VAL A 712 -40.55 50.90 21.93
N LYS A 713 -41.81 50.45 21.95
CA LYS A 713 -42.99 51.32 21.73
C LYS A 713 -43.05 52.45 22.76
N TRP A 714 -42.79 52.15 24.03
CA TRP A 714 -42.72 53.15 25.09
C TRP A 714 -41.59 54.15 24.84
N ILE A 715 -40.39 53.70 24.51
CA ILE A 715 -39.24 54.56 24.18
C ILE A 715 -39.56 55.45 22.97
N ILE A 716 -40.14 54.89 21.91
CA ILE A 716 -40.57 55.65 20.72
C ILE A 716 -41.53 56.76 21.16
N SER A 717 -42.57 56.44 21.95
CA SER A 717 -43.55 57.45 22.44
C SER A 717 -42.95 58.56 23.30
N LYS A 718 -41.82 58.30 23.98
CA LYS A 718 -41.13 59.28 24.81
C LYS A 718 -40.15 60.14 24.01
N LEU A 719 -39.52 59.56 23.00
CA LEU A 719 -38.60 60.26 22.10
C LEU A 719 -39.34 61.04 20.99
N THR A 720 -40.59 60.71 20.70
CA THR A 720 -41.47 61.42 19.74
C THR A 720 -42.29 62.56 20.38
N MET A 721 -41.85 63.15 21.49
CA MET A 721 -42.55 64.32 22.01
C MET A 721 -42.60 65.43 20.94
N PRO A 722 -43.79 66.01 20.66
CA PRO A 722 -43.88 67.14 19.76
C PRO A 722 -43.09 68.28 20.40
N THR A 723 -42.30 68.98 19.59
CA THR A 723 -41.74 70.26 20.02
C THR A 723 -42.89 71.21 20.35
N ASP A 724 -42.69 72.18 21.26
CA ASP A 724 -43.71 73.20 21.58
C ASP A 724 -44.21 73.98 20.33
N ASP A 725 -43.48 73.89 19.20
CA ASP A 725 -43.87 74.41 17.90
C ASP A 725 -45.02 73.62 17.22
N GLU A 726 -45.15 72.31 17.47
CA GLU A 726 -46.21 71.47 16.87
C GLU A 726 -47.54 71.50 17.64
N LEU A 727 -47.53 71.89 18.91
CA LEU A 727 -48.75 72.13 19.72
C LEU A 727 -49.40 73.48 19.42
N ASN A 728 -48.69 74.40 18.74
CA ASN A 728 -49.18 75.75 18.41
C ASN A 728 -49.65 75.92 16.96
N SER A 729 -49.48 74.92 16.08
CA SER A 729 -50.09 74.94 14.75
C SER A 729 -51.42 74.20 14.75
N GLY A 730 -52.52 74.94 14.72
CA GLY A 730 -53.87 74.41 14.58
C GLY A 730 -54.07 73.56 13.32
N PRO A 731 -55.19 72.82 13.23
CA PRO A 731 -55.36 71.77 12.23
C PRO A 731 -55.50 72.37 10.82
N VAL A 732 -54.60 72.01 9.92
CA VAL A 732 -54.73 72.35 8.50
C VAL A 732 -55.06 71.10 7.70
N ALA A 733 -56.34 71.07 7.30
CA ALA A 733 -56.95 70.51 6.10
C ALA A 733 -56.20 69.45 5.28
N ASP A 734 -56.76 68.23 5.35
CA ASP A 734 -57.22 67.40 4.23
C ASP A 734 -56.88 67.87 2.81
N VAL A 735 -56.02 67.12 2.09
CA VAL A 735 -56.05 67.01 0.63
C VAL A 735 -55.54 65.64 0.17
N GLY A 736 -56.46 64.79 -0.31
CA GLY A 736 -56.32 64.14 -1.61
C GLY A 736 -55.67 62.75 -1.69
N ALA A 737 -56.51 61.71 -1.65
CA ALA A 737 -56.29 60.47 -2.40
C ALA A 737 -56.50 60.71 -3.92
N PRO A 738 -55.96 59.84 -4.80
CA PRO A 738 -56.78 58.75 -5.34
C PRO A 738 -56.03 57.39 -5.40
N ALA A 739 -56.63 56.29 -4.93
CA ALA A 739 -57.38 55.28 -5.69
C ALA A 739 -56.54 54.54 -6.76
N ALA A 740 -56.05 53.32 -6.52
CA ALA A 740 -56.73 52.01 -6.43
C ALA A 740 -56.87 51.29 -7.79
N GLY A 741 -56.40 50.04 -7.83
CA GLY A 741 -56.66 49.07 -8.89
C GLY A 741 -56.74 47.66 -8.32
N THR A 742 -57.97 47.26 -7.93
CA THR A 742 -58.67 45.97 -8.16
C THR A 742 -57.95 44.62 -7.99
N ASN A 743 -58.52 43.50 -7.53
CA ASN A 743 -59.71 43.08 -6.76
C ASN A 743 -59.70 41.53 -6.77
N GLY A 744 -60.27 40.85 -5.76
CA GLY A 744 -60.72 39.44 -5.87
C GLY A 744 -60.25 38.48 -4.77
N THR A 745 -60.86 38.50 -3.56
CA THR A 745 -61.84 37.50 -3.03
C THR A 745 -61.28 36.08 -2.84
N GLY A 746 -60.98 35.61 -1.61
CA GLY A 746 -61.91 34.98 -0.64
C GLY A 746 -61.74 33.43 -0.72
N THR A 747 -61.61 32.60 0.33
CA THR A 747 -62.08 32.56 1.72
C THR A 747 -61.38 31.38 2.45
N GLY A 748 -61.20 31.45 3.79
CA GLY A 748 -61.30 30.24 4.64
C GLY A 748 -60.22 29.96 5.69
N ALA A 749 -60.58 30.18 6.96
CA ALA A 749 -60.21 29.43 8.17
C ALA A 749 -58.79 29.57 8.80
N ALA A 750 -58.75 30.39 9.85
CA ALA A 750 -58.19 30.13 11.19
C ALA A 750 -56.91 29.29 11.33
N THR A 751 -55.80 29.93 11.70
CA THR A 751 -54.76 29.34 12.55
C THR A 751 -54.21 30.39 13.52
N GLY A 752 -53.87 29.95 14.73
CA GLY A 752 -53.53 30.78 15.88
C GLY A 752 -52.30 31.66 15.67
N GLY A 753 -52.26 32.77 16.42
CA GLY A 753 -51.19 33.76 16.36
C GLY A 753 -49.81 33.16 16.65
N PRO A 754 -48.75 33.65 15.97
CA PRO A 754 -47.40 33.23 16.28
C PRO A 754 -46.92 33.96 17.54
N ALA A 755 -46.42 33.17 18.48
CA ALA A 755 -45.66 33.66 19.61
C ALA A 755 -44.36 34.33 19.12
N SER A 756 -44.06 35.43 19.79
CA SER A 756 -42.86 36.28 19.72
C SER A 756 -41.52 35.58 19.51
N THR A 757 -40.80 35.95 18.45
CA THR A 757 -39.48 35.39 18.09
C THR A 757 -38.36 36.42 18.31
N ARG A 758 -37.66 36.32 19.46
CA ARG A 758 -36.28 36.84 19.61
C ARG A 758 -35.42 36.35 18.43
N PRO A 759 -34.28 37.01 18.10
CA PRO A 759 -33.43 36.57 17.00
C PRO A 759 -33.06 35.10 17.15
N THR A 760 -33.36 34.28 16.15
CA THR A 760 -32.89 32.90 16.07
C THR A 760 -31.45 32.86 15.58
N LEU A 761 -30.75 31.82 15.99
CA LEU A 761 -29.43 31.40 15.51
C LEU A 761 -29.46 30.84 14.06
N ASP A 762 -30.48 31.16 13.25
CA ASP A 762 -30.74 30.55 11.94
C ASP A 762 -29.67 30.86 10.87
N ASP A 763 -28.73 31.78 11.15
CA ASP A 763 -27.63 32.14 10.23
C ASP A 763 -26.30 31.41 10.55
N LEU A 764 -26.30 30.46 11.48
CA LEU A 764 -25.13 29.59 11.72
C LEU A 764 -25.35 28.24 11.03
N ASP A 765 -25.12 28.24 9.72
CA ASP A 765 -25.08 27.02 8.91
C ASP A 765 -24.06 26.02 9.48
N PHE A 766 -24.57 24.83 9.82
CA PHE A 766 -23.83 23.59 10.06
C PHE A 766 -24.49 22.42 9.32
#